data_AF-A0A7I7SPW7-F1
#
_entry.id   AF-A0A7I7SPW7-F1
#
_cell.length_a   1.000
_cell.length_b   1.000
_cell.length_c   1.000
_cell.angle_alpha   90.00
_cell.angle_beta   90.00
_cell.angle_gamma   90.00
#
_symmetry.space_group_name_H-M   'P 1'
#
loop_
_entity.id
_entity.type
_entity.pdbx_description
1 polymer ?
#
loop_
_entity_poly.entity_id
_entity_poly.type
_entity_poly.pdbx_seq_one_letter_code
_entity_poly.pdbx_strand_id
1 'polypeptide(L)'
;MAIPDQPDVDVGTQPTTLDDLTVDSMPTMRPMATQAIFRPNFDEGDEDSVGSVGTEPEAMPQATVARKLSPTRRLGGGLVEIPRFPEIDPLTALMVNPVVAESKRFCWNCGRPVGRKTKDGPAASEGWCPHCGSAYSFVPQLAPGDMVADQYEIKGCVAHGGLGWVYLAVDHNVNERPVVLKGLVHSGDAEAQAIAMAERQFLAEVVHPSIVKIFNFVEHPDSHGEPVGYIVMEYVGGKSLKEPRGEKLPVSEAIAYVLEILPALGYLHSIGLCYNDLKPENVMVTEEQLKLIDLGAVSRINSFGYLYGTPGYQAPEIVRTGPTVASDIYTVGRTLAALTLNLRTRKGRYVDGLPDDDPVLVKYDSFARLLRRAIDPDPRRRFASAEEMSSQLLGVLREVVAEDTGVPRPGLSNVFTRTRAAFGVELLVAHTDVYLDGLAHAEKLTATEIVTALPVPLVDPTDIAATVLSATVLSQPVQTLDSLRAARHGVLDSEGVDLTESVELPLMEVRALLDLGDVAKANRKLDELSERVGWRWRLIWFKAVSEVLTGDYDSATKHFTEVLDIFPGELAPKLALAATAELAATSDELPFYRTVWHTDNNSISAAFGLARAQSVEGDRESAVNTLDEVPAASRHFTTARLTSAVTLLSGRSAHELSEEQIRDAAHRVEALPDSEPRVLQIRALVLGTAMDWMCENTASTNHILGFPFTEHGLRLGVEASLRSLARVAPSQAHRYALVDMANNVRPTSTF
;
A
#
# COMPACT_ATOMS: atom_id res chain seq x y z
N MET A 1 49.19 -36.54 -66.34
CA MET A 1 49.86 -37.57 -67.14
C MET A 1 50.27 -38.68 -66.18
N ALA A 2 49.80 -39.91 -66.44
CA ALA A 2 50.11 -41.18 -65.77
C ALA A 2 49.58 -41.46 -64.33
N ILE A 3 48.60 -42.36 -64.28
CA ILE A 3 48.33 -43.43 -63.28
C ILE A 3 49.20 -44.66 -63.73
N PRO A 4 49.50 -45.77 -62.99
CA PRO A 4 49.02 -46.31 -61.68
C PRO A 4 50.12 -46.82 -60.71
N ASP A 5 49.75 -47.14 -59.46
CA ASP A 5 49.72 -48.54 -58.97
C ASP A 5 49.05 -48.66 -57.59
N GLN A 6 48.01 -49.49 -57.56
CA GLN A 6 47.39 -50.17 -56.42
C GLN A 6 47.75 -51.67 -56.56
N PRO A 7 47.63 -52.59 -55.56
CA PRO A 7 46.43 -52.69 -54.70
C PRO A 7 46.65 -53.25 -53.26
N ASP A 8 45.67 -53.04 -52.36
CA ASP A 8 44.81 -54.08 -51.71
C ASP A 8 45.37 -54.62 -50.38
N VAL A 9 44.64 -54.85 -49.27
CA VAL A 9 43.24 -55.21 -48.94
C VAL A 9 43.07 -54.89 -47.42
N ASP A 10 42.07 -54.09 -47.00
CA ASP A 10 40.72 -54.49 -46.50
C ASP A 10 40.78 -54.86 -44.99
N VAL A 11 39.87 -54.52 -44.07
CA VAL A 11 38.39 -54.39 -44.02
C VAL A 11 38.12 -53.50 -42.79
N GLY A 12 37.34 -52.42 -42.74
CA GLY A 12 35.93 -52.18 -43.11
C GLY A 12 35.18 -51.78 -41.82
N THR A 13 34.20 -50.86 -41.72
CA THR A 13 33.52 -49.95 -42.65
C THR A 13 32.73 -48.95 -41.77
N GLN A 14 32.94 -47.65 -41.95
CA GLN A 14 31.93 -46.60 -41.73
C GLN A 14 31.13 -46.39 -43.06
N PRO A 15 30.40 -45.27 -43.29
CA PRO A 15 29.09 -44.81 -42.81
C PRO A 15 28.17 -44.47 -44.01
N THR A 16 27.02 -43.79 -43.81
CA THR A 16 26.36 -42.79 -44.72
C THR A 16 24.88 -42.64 -44.30
N THR A 17 24.14 -41.51 -44.41
CA THR A 17 24.34 -40.10 -44.83
C THR A 17 23.10 -39.31 -44.38
N LEU A 18 23.23 -38.00 -44.22
CA LEU A 18 22.14 -37.02 -44.21
C LEU A 18 21.80 -36.57 -45.64
N ASP A 19 20.50 -36.45 -45.92
CA ASP A 19 19.78 -35.49 -46.78
C ASP A 19 18.34 -36.07 -46.85
N ASP A 20 17.22 -35.40 -46.57
CA ASP A 20 16.95 -33.98 -46.41
C ASP A 20 15.52 -33.81 -45.78
N LEU A 21 15.35 -32.74 -45.00
CA LEU A 21 14.10 -31.97 -44.80
C LEU A 21 12.94 -32.44 -43.85
N THR A 22 12.82 -31.65 -42.77
CA THR A 22 11.61 -30.95 -42.23
C THR A 22 10.80 -31.48 -41.02
N VAL A 23 10.95 -30.76 -39.89
CA VAL A 23 9.94 -30.14 -38.97
C VAL A 23 8.81 -31.02 -38.37
N ASP A 24 8.76 -31.27 -37.06
CA ASP A 24 8.15 -30.40 -36.02
C ASP A 24 8.11 -31.00 -34.58
N SER A 25 8.39 -30.12 -33.61
CA SER A 25 8.01 -29.99 -32.17
C SER A 25 7.68 -31.16 -31.20
N MET A 26 8.31 -31.11 -30.01
CA MET A 26 7.97 -31.82 -28.76
C MET A 26 7.07 -30.98 -27.82
N PRO A 27 6.20 -31.60 -26.99
CA PRO A 27 5.42 -30.90 -25.97
C PRO A 27 6.07 -30.93 -24.58
N THR A 28 5.97 -29.81 -23.85
CA THR A 28 6.25 -29.67 -22.42
C THR A 28 4.95 -29.81 -21.61
N MET A 29 4.88 -30.75 -20.66
CA MET A 29 3.84 -30.78 -19.63
C MET A 29 4.45 -30.91 -18.22
N ARG A 30 3.92 -30.09 -17.32
CA ARG A 30 4.32 -29.85 -15.93
C ARG A 30 3.98 -31.03 -14.99
N PRO A 31 4.71 -31.22 -13.87
CA PRO A 31 4.40 -32.24 -12.86
C PRO A 31 3.46 -31.72 -11.75
N MET A 32 2.50 -32.55 -11.34
CA MET A 32 1.70 -32.35 -10.12
C MET A 32 1.98 -33.44 -9.06
N ALA A 33 2.22 -32.95 -7.85
CA ALA A 33 1.81 -33.43 -6.51
C ALA A 33 1.91 -34.93 -6.16
N THR A 34 2.80 -35.21 -5.20
CA THR A 34 2.94 -36.44 -4.42
C THR A 34 1.91 -36.51 -3.27
N GLN A 35 1.12 -37.59 -3.23
CA GLN A 35 0.32 -37.98 -2.06
C GLN A 35 1.12 -38.90 -1.14
N ALA A 36 1.07 -38.62 0.17
CA ALA A 36 1.72 -39.38 1.23
C ALA A 36 0.81 -40.52 1.75
N ILE A 37 1.41 -41.68 1.99
CA ILE A 37 0.85 -42.87 2.63
C ILE A 37 1.66 -43.11 3.93
N PHE A 38 1.02 -43.07 5.12
CA PHE A 38 1.19 -44.07 6.20
C PHE A 38 0.27 -43.81 7.43
N ARG A 39 -0.19 -44.91 8.06
CA ARG A 39 -1.17 -45.14 9.16
C ARG A 39 -0.53 -45.00 10.59
N PRO A 40 -1.10 -45.36 11.78
CA PRO A 40 -2.35 -46.13 12.13
C PRO A 40 -3.12 -45.76 13.45
N ASN A 41 -4.34 -46.28 13.66
CA ASN A 41 -4.67 -47.31 14.69
C ASN A 41 -6.18 -47.61 14.82
N PHE A 42 -6.42 -48.83 15.32
CA PHE A 42 -7.64 -49.63 15.44
C PHE A 42 -8.67 -49.11 16.46
N ASP A 43 -9.96 -49.36 16.19
CA ASP A 43 -10.79 -50.12 17.15
C ASP A 43 -11.97 -50.79 16.42
N GLU A 44 -12.23 -52.04 16.81
CA GLU A 44 -13.26 -52.96 16.30
C GLU A 44 -14.58 -52.78 17.07
N GLY A 45 -15.72 -53.09 16.46
CA GLY A 45 -16.99 -53.21 17.19
C GLY A 45 -18.27 -53.21 16.33
N ASP A 46 -18.66 -54.42 15.94
CA ASP A 46 -20.01 -54.93 15.71
C ASP A 46 -20.77 -54.69 14.38
N GLU A 47 -21.00 -55.86 13.76
CA GLU A 47 -21.88 -56.26 12.67
C GLU A 47 -23.36 -55.93 12.98
N ASP A 48 -24.20 -55.54 12.01
CA ASP A 48 -24.87 -56.49 11.13
C ASP A 48 -26.01 -55.89 10.26
N SER A 49 -26.21 -56.52 9.12
CA SER A 49 -27.39 -56.52 8.22
C SER A 49 -27.63 -55.34 7.25
N VAL A 50 -27.33 -55.64 5.99
CA VAL A 50 -27.73 -54.92 4.78
C VAL A 50 -29.17 -55.28 4.41
N GLY A 51 -30.06 -54.29 4.41
CA GLY A 51 -31.40 -54.36 3.84
C GLY A 51 -31.47 -53.64 2.49
N SER A 52 -31.65 -54.40 1.42
CA SER A 52 -31.93 -53.91 0.06
C SER A 52 -33.25 -53.12 0.02
N VAL A 53 -33.21 -51.88 -0.48
CA VAL A 53 -34.42 -51.14 -0.89
C VAL A 53 -34.17 -50.50 -2.27
N GLY A 54 -35.12 -50.76 -3.16
CA GLY A 54 -35.08 -50.43 -4.57
C GLY A 54 -35.16 -48.94 -4.91
N THR A 55 -34.79 -48.68 -6.14
CA THR A 55 -34.86 -47.43 -6.87
C THR A 55 -36.30 -46.98 -7.11
N GLU A 56 -36.72 -45.90 -6.44
CA GLU A 56 -37.68 -44.92 -6.95
C GLU A 56 -37.18 -43.50 -6.61
N PRO A 57 -37.24 -42.53 -7.54
CA PRO A 57 -36.75 -41.18 -7.30
C PRO A 57 -37.82 -40.37 -6.56
N GLU A 58 -37.68 -40.22 -5.24
CA GLU A 58 -38.42 -39.21 -4.50
C GLU A 58 -37.94 -37.81 -4.91
N ALA A 59 -38.87 -37.01 -5.42
CA ALA A 59 -38.66 -35.60 -5.70
C ALA A 59 -38.41 -34.84 -4.38
N MET A 60 -37.13 -34.69 -4.02
CA MET A 60 -36.74 -33.74 -2.98
C MET A 60 -37.01 -32.32 -3.48
N PRO A 61 -37.73 -31.47 -2.72
CA PRO A 61 -37.74 -30.05 -3.00
C PRO A 61 -36.32 -29.56 -2.81
N GLN A 62 -35.67 -29.13 -3.90
CA GLN A 62 -34.47 -28.30 -3.80
C GLN A 62 -34.88 -27.00 -3.11
N ALA A 63 -34.79 -26.99 -1.78
CA ALA A 63 -34.70 -25.76 -1.03
C ALA A 63 -33.38 -25.09 -1.48
N THR A 64 -33.50 -24.15 -2.41
CA THR A 64 -32.47 -23.14 -2.64
C THR A 64 -32.27 -22.43 -1.30
N VAL A 65 -31.29 -22.88 -0.53
CA VAL A 65 -30.85 -22.18 0.67
C VAL A 65 -30.23 -20.88 0.18
N ALA A 66 -31.07 -19.83 0.10
CA ALA A 66 -30.61 -18.47 -0.15
C ALA A 66 -29.65 -18.11 0.99
N ARG A 67 -28.35 -18.10 0.70
CA ARG A 67 -27.32 -17.73 1.65
C ARG A 67 -27.56 -16.27 2.02
N LYS A 68 -28.00 -16.00 3.26
CA LYS A 68 -28.10 -14.63 3.77
C LYS A 68 -26.72 -13.97 3.65
N LEU A 69 -26.62 -12.95 2.80
CA LEU A 69 -25.40 -12.16 2.65
C LEU A 69 -25.10 -11.43 3.96
N SER A 70 -23.82 -11.27 4.29
CA SER A 70 -23.40 -10.46 5.44
C SER A 70 -23.84 -9.01 5.23
N PRO A 71 -24.32 -8.31 6.26
CA PRO A 71 -24.76 -6.91 6.15
C PRO A 71 -23.60 -5.96 5.81
N THR A 72 -22.36 -6.40 6.00
CA THR A 72 -21.13 -5.68 5.63
C THR A 72 -20.35 -6.44 4.56
N ARG A 73 -19.57 -5.71 3.77
CA ARG A 73 -18.61 -6.20 2.79
C ARG A 73 -17.22 -5.70 3.19
N ARG A 74 -16.18 -6.48 2.86
CA ARG A 74 -14.79 -6.06 3.09
C ARG A 74 -14.13 -5.58 1.82
N LEU A 75 -13.57 -4.37 1.86
CA LEU A 75 -12.84 -3.73 0.77
C LEU A 75 -11.36 -3.53 1.13
N GLY A 76 -10.56 -3.10 0.15
CA GLY A 76 -9.15 -2.77 0.35
C GLY A 76 -8.31 -3.96 0.84
N GLY A 77 -8.50 -5.14 0.25
CA GLY A 77 -7.81 -6.37 0.67
C GLY A 77 -8.30 -6.94 2.02
N GLY A 78 -9.49 -6.57 2.47
CA GLY A 78 -10.06 -7.06 3.72
C GLY A 78 -9.90 -6.12 4.91
N LEU A 79 -9.30 -4.94 4.69
CA LEU A 79 -8.91 -3.99 5.74
C LEU A 79 -10.05 -3.09 6.22
N VAL A 80 -11.05 -2.84 5.38
CA VAL A 80 -12.16 -1.91 5.68
C VAL A 80 -13.48 -2.62 5.53
N GLU A 81 -14.32 -2.55 6.56
CA GLU A 81 -15.69 -3.06 6.53
C GLU A 81 -16.65 -1.93 6.14
N ILE A 82 -17.40 -2.15 5.06
CA ILE A 82 -18.36 -1.18 4.50
C ILE A 82 -19.77 -1.80 4.56
N PRO A 83 -20.81 -1.04 4.95
CA PRO A 83 -22.18 -1.53 4.90
C PRO A 83 -22.59 -1.86 3.46
N ARG A 84 -23.29 -2.98 3.27
CA ARG A 84 -23.96 -3.27 2.00
C ARG A 84 -25.20 -2.39 1.89
N PHE A 85 -25.35 -1.75 0.74
CA PHE A 85 -26.57 -1.03 0.39
C PHE A 85 -27.46 -1.98 -0.41
N PRO A 86 -28.68 -2.31 0.07
CA PRO A 86 -29.58 -3.15 -0.70
C PRO A 86 -29.89 -2.49 -2.04
N GLU A 87 -30.01 -3.30 -3.09
CA GLU A 87 -30.36 -2.78 -4.40
C GLU A 87 -31.70 -2.03 -4.35
N ILE A 88 -31.70 -0.82 -4.91
CA ILE A 88 -32.91 -0.01 -5.02
C ILE A 88 -33.76 -0.60 -6.13
N ASP A 89 -35.01 -0.95 -5.84
CA ASP A 89 -35.99 -1.38 -6.84
C ASP A 89 -36.14 -0.26 -7.89
N PRO A 90 -35.93 -0.54 -9.20
CA PRO A 90 -36.03 0.45 -10.27
C PRO A 90 -37.26 1.34 -10.19
N LEU A 91 -38.43 0.78 -9.84
CA LEU A 91 -39.67 1.55 -9.75
C LEU A 91 -39.67 2.55 -8.59
N THR A 92 -39.00 2.21 -7.48
CA THR A 92 -38.86 3.13 -6.33
C THR A 92 -37.89 4.29 -6.62
N ALA A 93 -37.01 4.14 -7.63
CA ALA A 93 -36.12 5.21 -8.06
C ALA A 93 -36.81 6.28 -8.93
N LEU A 94 -38.05 6.04 -9.37
CA LEU A 94 -38.81 7.00 -10.19
C LEU A 94 -39.14 8.27 -9.39
N MET A 95 -38.86 9.41 -9.99
CA MET A 95 -39.23 10.70 -9.43
C MET A 95 -40.73 10.95 -9.61
N VAL A 96 -41.44 11.18 -8.51
CA VAL A 96 -42.88 11.49 -8.51
C VAL A 96 -43.19 12.78 -9.28
N ASN A 97 -42.28 13.76 -9.22
CA ASN A 97 -42.42 15.02 -9.95
C ASN A 97 -41.05 15.46 -10.50
N PRO A 98 -40.75 15.16 -11.78
CA PRO A 98 -39.46 15.49 -12.39
C PRO A 98 -39.37 17.00 -12.70
N VAL A 99 -39.02 17.78 -11.67
CA VAL A 99 -38.82 19.23 -11.78
C VAL A 99 -37.44 19.61 -11.23
N VAL A 100 -36.65 20.33 -12.03
CA VAL A 100 -35.40 20.94 -11.56
C VAL A 100 -35.73 22.21 -10.78
N ALA A 101 -35.48 22.17 -9.47
CA ALA A 101 -35.63 23.34 -8.59
C ALA A 101 -34.78 24.52 -9.09
N GLU A 102 -35.31 25.74 -9.00
CA GLU A 102 -34.63 26.96 -9.49
C GLU A 102 -33.20 27.08 -8.99
N SER A 103 -32.96 26.79 -7.71
CA SER A 103 -31.63 26.85 -7.09
C SER A 103 -30.58 25.99 -7.81
N LYS A 104 -31.00 24.91 -8.46
CA LYS A 104 -30.16 23.92 -9.16
C LYS A 104 -30.07 24.14 -10.68
N ARG A 105 -30.67 25.20 -11.22
CA ARG A 105 -30.65 25.50 -12.66
C ARG A 105 -29.39 26.25 -13.06
N PHE A 106 -28.50 25.59 -13.80
CA PHE A 106 -27.24 26.14 -14.30
C PHE A 106 -27.09 25.82 -15.79
N CYS A 107 -26.46 26.74 -16.53
CA CYS A 107 -26.11 26.51 -17.92
C CYS A 107 -25.07 25.39 -18.00
N TRP A 108 -25.35 24.36 -18.80
CA TRP A 108 -24.45 23.23 -19.00
C TRP A 108 -23.09 23.63 -19.58
N ASN A 109 -23.07 24.66 -20.44
CA ASN A 109 -21.86 25.13 -21.11
C ASN A 109 -21.01 26.05 -20.19
N CYS A 110 -21.57 27.17 -19.72
CA CYS A 110 -20.80 28.17 -18.96
C CYS A 110 -20.89 28.03 -17.43
N GLY A 111 -21.74 27.14 -16.90
CA GLY A 111 -21.93 26.90 -15.47
C GLY A 111 -22.64 28.03 -14.71
N ARG A 112 -23.10 29.09 -15.38
CA ARG A 112 -23.78 30.22 -14.72
C ARG A 112 -25.25 29.90 -14.41
N PRO A 113 -25.85 30.52 -13.37
CA PRO A 113 -27.27 30.40 -13.10
C PRO A 113 -28.12 30.81 -14.32
N VAL A 114 -29.10 29.98 -14.68
CA VAL A 114 -30.08 30.26 -15.75
C VAL A 114 -31.48 29.86 -15.29
N GLY A 115 -32.53 30.28 -16.02
CA GLY A 115 -33.91 29.91 -15.71
C GLY A 115 -34.34 30.32 -14.29
N ARG A 116 -33.87 31.49 -13.81
CA ARG A 116 -34.14 32.03 -12.47
C ARG A 116 -35.26 33.07 -12.54
N LYS A 117 -36.05 33.19 -11.47
CA LYS A 117 -37.04 34.26 -11.36
C LYS A 117 -36.35 35.63 -11.38
N THR A 118 -36.77 36.51 -12.29
CA THR A 118 -36.31 37.90 -12.35
C THR A 118 -37.46 38.85 -12.01
N LYS A 119 -37.19 40.17 -11.98
CA LYS A 119 -38.26 41.18 -11.85
C LYS A 119 -39.18 41.21 -13.07
N ASP A 120 -38.69 40.73 -14.21
CA ASP A 120 -39.31 40.88 -15.52
C ASP A 120 -40.09 39.62 -15.99
N GLY A 121 -40.10 38.54 -15.19
CA GLY A 121 -40.85 37.34 -15.52
C GLY A 121 -40.62 36.15 -14.60
N PRO A 122 -41.44 35.09 -14.73
CA PRO A 122 -41.27 33.84 -13.99
C PRO A 122 -39.99 33.10 -14.41
N ALA A 123 -39.55 32.18 -13.56
CA ALA A 123 -38.39 31.33 -13.81
C ALA A 123 -38.67 30.33 -14.96
N ALA A 124 -38.26 30.68 -16.18
CA ALA A 124 -38.43 29.81 -17.34
C ALA A 124 -37.68 28.47 -17.15
N SER A 125 -38.37 27.36 -17.45
CA SER A 125 -37.78 26.02 -17.43
C SER A 125 -37.01 25.69 -18.71
N GLU A 126 -37.19 26.48 -19.77
CA GLU A 126 -36.54 26.32 -21.07
C GLU A 126 -36.18 27.70 -21.64
N GLY A 127 -35.13 27.77 -22.46
CA GLY A 127 -34.74 28.99 -23.17
C GLY A 127 -33.26 29.01 -23.52
N TRP A 128 -32.69 30.22 -23.67
CA TRP A 128 -31.28 30.41 -24.00
C TRP A 128 -30.53 31.10 -22.87
N CYS A 129 -29.30 30.66 -22.64
CA CYS A 129 -28.44 31.26 -21.63
C CYS A 129 -28.14 32.72 -22.03
N PRO A 130 -28.46 33.72 -21.18
CA PRO A 130 -28.25 35.13 -21.52
C PRO A 130 -26.75 35.51 -21.59
N HIS A 131 -25.85 34.63 -21.15
CA HIS A 131 -24.41 34.90 -21.12
C HIS A 131 -23.63 34.27 -22.28
N CYS A 132 -23.98 33.07 -22.71
CA CYS A 132 -23.25 32.34 -23.76
C CYS A 132 -24.12 31.90 -24.94
N GLY A 133 -25.42 32.20 -24.92
CA GLY A 133 -26.34 31.86 -26.01
C GLY A 133 -26.70 30.38 -26.11
N SER A 134 -26.16 29.50 -25.27
CA SER A 134 -26.48 28.07 -25.30
C SER A 134 -27.93 27.80 -24.87
N ALA A 135 -28.66 26.99 -25.63
CA ALA A 135 -29.98 26.53 -25.26
C ALA A 135 -29.93 25.69 -23.97
N TYR A 136 -30.96 25.78 -23.15
CA TYR A 136 -31.18 24.93 -21.98
C TYR A 136 -32.65 24.50 -21.92
N SER A 137 -32.87 23.26 -21.53
CA SER A 137 -34.18 22.75 -21.12
C SER A 137 -34.03 21.97 -19.81
N PHE A 138 -34.93 22.24 -18.87
CA PHE A 138 -35.06 21.51 -17.61
C PHE A 138 -36.33 20.64 -17.57
N VAL A 139 -36.98 20.46 -18.72
CA VAL A 139 -38.21 19.67 -18.88
C VAL A 139 -37.83 18.28 -19.42
N PRO A 140 -38.44 17.19 -18.93
CA PRO A 140 -38.27 15.85 -19.50
C PRO A 140 -38.64 15.84 -20.99
N GLN A 141 -37.75 15.28 -21.80
CA GLN A 141 -37.94 15.12 -23.25
C GLN A 141 -38.68 13.83 -23.60
N LEU A 142 -38.70 12.86 -22.68
CA LEU A 142 -39.46 11.62 -22.79
C LEU A 142 -40.47 11.54 -21.64
N ALA A 143 -41.69 11.14 -21.96
CA ALA A 143 -42.80 10.97 -21.03
C ALA A 143 -43.03 9.49 -20.67
N PRO A 144 -43.57 9.19 -19.48
CA PRO A 144 -44.00 7.84 -19.15
C PRO A 144 -45.00 7.29 -20.19
N GLY A 145 -44.73 6.10 -20.70
CA GLY A 145 -45.50 5.44 -21.76
C GLY A 145 -44.94 5.63 -23.17
N ASP A 146 -43.98 6.53 -23.37
CA ASP A 146 -43.31 6.67 -24.67
C ASP A 146 -42.56 5.38 -25.03
N MET A 147 -42.63 5.01 -26.31
CA MET A 147 -41.90 3.87 -26.86
C MET A 147 -40.73 4.38 -27.70
N VAL A 148 -39.51 4.21 -27.20
CA VAL A 148 -38.29 4.61 -27.90
C VAL A 148 -37.78 3.45 -28.76
N ALA A 149 -37.58 3.71 -30.05
CA ALA A 149 -37.12 2.75 -31.06
C ALA A 149 -37.91 1.42 -31.07
N ASP A 150 -39.21 1.47 -30.79
CA ASP A 150 -40.12 0.31 -30.69
C ASP A 150 -39.64 -0.80 -29.74
N GLN A 151 -38.77 -0.47 -28.78
CA GLN A 151 -38.13 -1.43 -27.88
C GLN A 151 -38.20 -1.02 -26.41
N TYR A 152 -37.99 0.27 -26.11
CA TYR A 152 -37.82 0.75 -24.75
C TYR A 152 -39.04 1.56 -24.30
N GLU A 153 -39.82 1.01 -23.37
CA GLU A 153 -40.97 1.70 -22.81
C GLU A 153 -40.56 2.56 -21.61
N ILE A 154 -40.69 3.87 -21.73
CA ILE A 154 -40.29 4.82 -20.68
C ILE A 154 -41.24 4.73 -19.49
N LYS A 155 -40.68 4.57 -18.28
CA LYS A 155 -41.45 4.58 -17.02
C LYS A 155 -41.40 5.93 -16.30
N GLY A 156 -40.35 6.71 -16.53
CA GLY A 156 -40.19 8.08 -16.01
C GLY A 156 -38.74 8.46 -15.75
N CYS A 157 -38.52 9.56 -15.05
CA CYS A 157 -37.18 10.05 -14.75
C CYS A 157 -36.65 9.51 -13.42
N VAL A 158 -35.37 9.17 -13.37
CA VAL A 158 -34.67 8.74 -12.14
C VAL A 158 -33.69 9.78 -11.61
N ALA A 159 -33.10 10.59 -12.51
CA ALA A 159 -32.15 11.62 -12.14
C ALA A 159 -32.10 12.74 -13.19
N HIS A 160 -31.48 13.86 -12.82
CA HIS A 160 -31.17 14.97 -13.73
C HIS A 160 -29.69 15.35 -13.57
N GLY A 161 -28.94 15.38 -14.68
CA GLY A 161 -27.51 15.64 -14.70
C GLY A 161 -27.10 16.74 -15.68
N GLY A 162 -25.81 16.75 -16.01
CA GLY A 162 -25.23 17.71 -16.95
C GLY A 162 -25.92 17.67 -18.30
N LEU A 163 -26.06 16.49 -18.91
CA LEU A 163 -26.70 16.20 -20.21
C LEU A 163 -28.23 16.10 -20.18
N GLY A 164 -28.88 16.62 -19.12
CA GLY A 164 -30.33 16.59 -18.96
C GLY A 164 -30.82 15.41 -18.13
N TRP A 165 -32.06 14.98 -18.41
CA TRP A 165 -32.75 13.93 -17.67
C TRP A 165 -32.23 12.54 -17.98
N VAL A 166 -32.28 11.67 -16.98
CA VAL A 166 -31.96 10.25 -17.04
C VAL A 166 -33.27 9.48 -16.81
N TYR A 167 -33.62 8.60 -17.75
CA TYR A 167 -34.91 7.94 -17.79
C TYR A 167 -34.76 6.45 -17.46
N LEU A 168 -35.71 5.91 -16.70
CA LEU A 168 -35.89 4.46 -16.56
C LEU A 168 -36.81 3.98 -17.68
N ALA A 169 -36.44 2.87 -18.31
CA ALA A 169 -37.26 2.18 -19.29
C ALA A 169 -37.24 0.67 -19.08
N VAL A 170 -38.22 -0.01 -19.67
CA VAL A 170 -38.29 -1.46 -19.76
C VAL A 170 -37.88 -1.88 -21.17
N ASP A 171 -36.91 -2.78 -21.28
CA ASP A 171 -36.43 -3.34 -22.55
C ASP A 171 -37.26 -4.59 -22.90
N HIS A 172 -38.18 -4.42 -23.86
CA HIS A 172 -39.11 -5.48 -24.28
C HIS A 172 -38.44 -6.63 -25.04
N ASN A 173 -37.23 -6.44 -25.56
CA ASN A 173 -36.50 -7.50 -26.27
C ASN A 173 -35.74 -8.44 -25.33
N VAL A 174 -35.58 -8.09 -24.06
CA VAL A 174 -34.75 -8.85 -23.11
C VAL A 174 -35.47 -9.00 -21.77
N ASN A 175 -36.49 -9.88 -21.73
CA ASN A 175 -37.23 -10.28 -20.52
C ASN A 175 -37.70 -9.09 -19.65
N GLU A 176 -38.16 -8.00 -20.27
CA GLU A 176 -38.66 -6.81 -19.59
C GLU A 176 -37.66 -6.23 -18.56
N ARG A 177 -36.35 -6.38 -18.82
CA ARG A 177 -35.33 -5.88 -17.88
C ARG A 177 -35.37 -4.35 -17.77
N PRO A 178 -35.08 -3.79 -16.58
CA PRO A 178 -34.92 -2.35 -16.42
C PRO A 178 -33.63 -1.86 -17.08
N VAL A 179 -33.72 -0.78 -17.85
CA VAL A 179 -32.59 -0.08 -18.47
C VAL A 179 -32.70 1.43 -18.25
N VAL A 180 -31.58 2.12 -18.46
CA VAL A 180 -31.50 3.58 -18.33
C VAL A 180 -31.20 4.22 -19.67
N LEU A 181 -31.92 5.29 -20.01
CA LEU A 181 -31.67 6.12 -21.19
C LEU A 181 -31.15 7.50 -20.77
N LYS A 182 -30.16 8.01 -21.50
CA LYS A 182 -29.59 9.35 -21.31
C LYS A 182 -29.28 9.98 -22.67
N GLY A 183 -29.59 11.27 -22.84
CA GLY A 183 -29.28 11.99 -24.07
C GLY A 183 -27.77 12.15 -24.30
N LEU A 184 -27.34 12.10 -25.56
CA LEU A 184 -25.92 12.16 -25.93
C LEU A 184 -25.37 13.58 -26.04
N VAL A 185 -26.17 14.54 -26.50
CA VAL A 185 -25.79 15.95 -26.67
C VAL A 185 -26.96 16.89 -26.34
N HIS A 186 -26.66 18.11 -25.89
CA HIS A 186 -27.66 19.11 -25.48
C HIS A 186 -28.40 19.80 -26.63
N SER A 187 -27.78 19.87 -27.80
CA SER A 187 -28.30 20.55 -28.98
C SER A 187 -27.47 20.13 -30.19
N GLY A 188 -28.12 19.85 -31.30
CA GLY A 188 -27.49 19.49 -32.56
C GLY A 188 -28.58 19.14 -33.57
N ASP A 189 -28.32 19.40 -34.84
CA ASP A 189 -29.14 18.87 -35.92
C ASP A 189 -28.98 17.35 -36.02
N ALA A 190 -29.78 16.72 -36.87
CA ALA A 190 -29.74 15.27 -37.09
C ALA A 190 -28.33 14.75 -37.41
N GLU A 191 -27.53 15.53 -38.14
CA GLU A 191 -26.14 15.19 -38.48
C GLU A 191 -25.24 15.17 -37.24
N ALA A 192 -25.33 16.17 -36.36
CA ALA A 192 -24.58 16.20 -35.11
C ALA A 192 -24.95 15.03 -34.17
N GLN A 193 -26.22 14.61 -34.15
CA GLN A 193 -26.69 13.47 -33.35
C GLN A 193 -26.15 12.15 -33.89
N ALA A 194 -26.21 11.94 -35.20
CA ALA A 194 -25.67 10.75 -35.86
C ALA A 194 -24.15 10.64 -35.68
N ILE A 195 -23.41 11.76 -35.78
CA ILE A 195 -21.98 11.82 -35.50
C ILE A 195 -21.72 11.45 -34.02
N ALA A 196 -22.46 12.04 -33.08
CA ALA A 196 -22.28 11.77 -31.65
C ALA A 196 -22.53 10.30 -31.26
N MET A 197 -23.45 9.62 -31.95
CA MET A 197 -23.69 8.18 -31.82
C MET A 197 -22.55 7.36 -32.42
N ALA A 198 -22.16 7.64 -33.67
CA ALA A 198 -21.09 6.92 -34.35
C ALA A 198 -19.76 7.02 -33.60
N GLU A 199 -19.44 8.19 -33.04
CA GLU A 199 -18.23 8.41 -32.24
C GLU A 199 -18.24 7.66 -30.90
N ARG A 200 -19.41 7.23 -30.40
CA ARG A 200 -19.56 6.56 -29.10
C ARG A 200 -19.91 5.08 -29.20
N GLN A 201 -20.15 4.55 -30.40
CA GLN A 201 -20.55 3.16 -30.62
C GLN A 201 -19.56 2.15 -29.99
N PHE A 202 -18.26 2.49 -29.96
CA PHE A 202 -17.22 1.64 -29.37
C PHE A 202 -17.43 1.38 -27.86
N LEU A 203 -18.22 2.21 -27.16
CA LEU A 203 -18.52 2.01 -25.74
C LEU A 203 -19.32 0.73 -25.48
N ALA A 204 -20.03 0.19 -26.49
CA ALA A 204 -20.71 -1.09 -26.39
C ALA A 204 -19.74 -2.28 -26.25
N GLU A 205 -18.48 -2.12 -26.67
CA GLU A 205 -17.43 -3.14 -26.56
C GLU A 205 -16.71 -3.10 -25.20
N VAL A 206 -16.92 -2.04 -24.41
CA VAL A 206 -16.31 -1.87 -23.08
C VAL A 206 -17.04 -2.78 -22.08
N VAL A 207 -16.35 -3.83 -21.64
CA VAL A 207 -16.92 -4.84 -20.73
C VAL A 207 -16.01 -5.05 -19.53
N HIS A 208 -16.44 -4.53 -18.38
CA HIS A 208 -15.77 -4.72 -17.11
C HIS A 208 -16.81 -4.76 -15.97
N PRO A 209 -16.66 -5.61 -14.94
CA PRO A 209 -17.65 -5.75 -13.87
C PRO A 209 -17.96 -4.42 -13.15
N SER A 210 -16.93 -3.63 -12.86
CA SER A 210 -17.03 -2.32 -12.21
C SER A 210 -17.35 -1.15 -13.16
N ILE A 211 -17.76 -1.41 -14.40
CA ILE A 211 -18.19 -0.40 -15.37
C ILE A 211 -19.65 -0.71 -15.77
N VAL A 212 -20.48 0.32 -15.88
CA VAL A 212 -21.86 0.19 -16.37
C VAL A 212 -21.85 -0.38 -17.79
N LYS A 213 -22.71 -1.37 -18.06
CA LYS A 213 -22.82 -1.93 -19.40
C LYS A 213 -23.61 -0.99 -20.31
N ILE A 214 -23.09 -0.73 -21.50
CA ILE A 214 -23.82 -0.06 -22.58
C ILE A 214 -24.48 -1.13 -23.44
N PHE A 215 -25.80 -1.06 -23.60
CA PHE A 215 -26.55 -2.04 -24.38
C PHE A 215 -26.81 -1.60 -25.81
N ASN A 216 -27.13 -0.31 -26.02
CA ASN A 216 -27.52 0.18 -27.33
C ASN A 216 -27.38 1.70 -27.45
N PHE A 217 -27.45 2.20 -28.69
CA PHE A 217 -27.62 3.60 -29.03
C PHE A 217 -28.86 3.73 -29.91
N VAL A 218 -29.77 4.64 -29.56
CA VAL A 218 -31.07 4.77 -30.23
C VAL A 218 -31.40 6.22 -30.52
N GLU A 219 -32.22 6.46 -31.54
CA GLU A 219 -32.76 7.77 -31.87
C GLU A 219 -34.24 7.83 -31.53
N HIS A 220 -34.70 8.99 -31.05
CA HIS A 220 -36.12 9.29 -30.86
C HIS A 220 -36.38 10.75 -31.25
N PRO A 221 -37.47 11.04 -31.99
CA PRO A 221 -37.84 12.42 -32.28
C PRO A 221 -38.18 13.17 -30.99
N ASP A 222 -37.71 14.39 -30.83
CA ASP A 222 -38.12 15.28 -29.75
C ASP A 222 -39.52 15.87 -30.00
N SER A 223 -39.96 16.76 -29.11
CA SER A 223 -41.26 17.45 -29.24
C SER A 223 -41.38 18.33 -30.49
N HIS A 224 -40.27 18.65 -31.15
CA HIS A 224 -40.21 19.41 -32.39
C HIS A 224 -40.08 18.52 -33.64
N GLY A 225 -39.97 17.20 -33.46
CA GLY A 225 -39.82 16.22 -34.53
C GLY A 225 -38.37 16.01 -34.99
N GLU A 226 -37.40 16.60 -34.31
CA GLU A 226 -35.97 16.45 -34.63
C GLU A 226 -35.41 15.20 -33.94
N PRO A 227 -34.58 14.38 -34.62
CA PRO A 227 -34.05 13.16 -34.01
C PRO A 227 -33.05 13.50 -32.90
N VAL A 228 -33.21 12.88 -31.73
CA VAL A 228 -32.30 13.00 -30.59
C VAL A 228 -31.71 11.63 -30.27
N GLY A 229 -30.38 11.57 -30.15
CA GLY A 229 -29.66 10.35 -29.80
C GLY A 229 -29.64 10.08 -28.29
N TYR A 230 -29.89 8.84 -27.93
CA TYR A 230 -29.86 8.32 -26.56
C TYR A 230 -28.89 7.14 -26.44
N ILE A 231 -28.15 7.09 -25.34
CA ILE A 231 -27.42 5.90 -24.91
C ILE A 231 -28.29 5.07 -23.97
N VAL A 232 -28.36 3.75 -24.22
CA VAL A 232 -29.09 2.78 -23.41
C VAL A 232 -28.09 1.98 -22.59
N MET A 233 -28.25 1.97 -21.27
CA MET A 233 -27.31 1.36 -20.34
C MET A 233 -27.99 0.57 -19.22
N GLU A 234 -27.20 -0.26 -18.53
CA GLU A 234 -27.60 -1.00 -17.34
C GLU A 234 -28.19 -0.07 -16.27
N TYR A 235 -29.35 -0.45 -15.71
CA TYR A 235 -29.83 0.16 -14.48
C TYR A 235 -28.97 -0.32 -13.31
N VAL A 236 -28.35 0.61 -12.60
CA VAL A 236 -27.50 0.33 -11.44
C VAL A 236 -28.21 0.85 -10.19
N GLY A 237 -28.82 -0.05 -9.41
CA GLY A 237 -29.60 0.28 -8.22
C GLY A 237 -28.73 0.54 -6.98
N GLY A 238 -27.89 1.58 -7.01
CA GLY A 238 -26.94 1.89 -5.94
C GLY A 238 -26.99 3.34 -5.42
N LYS A 239 -26.16 3.63 -4.42
CA LYS A 239 -25.95 5.00 -3.91
C LYS A 239 -24.67 5.58 -4.52
N SER A 240 -24.74 6.78 -5.08
CA SER A 240 -23.53 7.52 -5.49
C SER A 240 -22.66 7.87 -4.27
N LEU A 241 -21.33 7.91 -4.45
CA LEU A 241 -20.39 8.39 -3.42
C LEU A 241 -20.56 9.87 -3.08
N LYS A 242 -21.36 10.63 -3.84
CA LYS A 242 -21.72 12.00 -3.47
C LYS A 242 -22.67 12.02 -2.28
N GLU A 243 -22.19 12.47 -1.13
CA GLU A 243 -23.03 12.66 0.05
C GLU A 243 -23.93 13.92 -0.08
N PRO A 244 -25.25 13.81 0.13
CA PRO A 244 -26.20 14.92 -0.02
C PRO A 244 -25.94 16.10 0.92
N ARG A 245 -25.31 15.85 2.08
CA ARG A 245 -25.01 16.84 3.12
C ARG A 245 -23.58 17.39 3.05
N GLY A 246 -22.77 16.94 2.09
CA GLY A 246 -21.35 17.32 2.01
C GLY A 246 -20.50 16.73 3.13
N GLU A 247 -21.00 15.71 3.83
CA GLU A 247 -20.24 14.95 4.83
C GLU A 247 -19.04 14.29 4.16
N LYS A 248 -17.91 14.28 4.87
CA LYS A 248 -16.66 13.71 4.39
C LYS A 248 -16.53 12.27 4.86
N LEU A 249 -16.00 11.42 4.00
CA LEU A 249 -15.75 10.04 4.34
C LEU A 249 -14.47 9.93 5.18
N PRO A 250 -14.38 8.95 6.10
CA PRO A 250 -13.11 8.52 6.65
C PRO A 250 -12.13 8.19 5.51
N VAL A 251 -10.85 8.50 5.72
CA VAL A 251 -9.82 8.29 4.70
C VAL A 251 -9.73 6.82 4.29
N SER A 252 -9.82 5.90 5.25
CA SER A 252 -9.83 4.45 5.00
C SER A 252 -10.95 4.01 4.07
N GLU A 253 -12.18 4.51 4.27
CA GLU A 253 -13.32 4.21 3.40
C GLU A 253 -13.14 4.77 1.99
N ALA A 254 -12.75 6.04 1.86
CA ALA A 254 -12.52 6.67 0.56
C ALA A 254 -11.43 5.94 -0.23
N ILE A 255 -10.33 5.56 0.42
CA ILE A 255 -9.27 4.76 -0.19
C ILE A 255 -9.82 3.39 -0.62
N ALA A 256 -10.58 2.70 0.24
CA ALA A 256 -11.12 1.39 -0.06
C ALA A 256 -12.05 1.39 -1.28
N TYR A 257 -12.89 2.42 -1.42
CA TYR A 257 -13.71 2.64 -2.61
C TYR A 257 -12.86 2.88 -3.86
N VAL A 258 -11.83 3.73 -3.75
CA VAL A 258 -10.97 4.05 -4.89
C VAL A 258 -10.14 2.84 -5.35
N LEU A 259 -9.66 2.01 -4.41
CA LEU A 259 -8.97 0.76 -4.74
C LEU A 259 -9.84 -0.21 -5.55
N GLU A 260 -11.17 -0.20 -5.37
CA GLU A 260 -12.07 -1.06 -6.14
C GLU A 260 -12.30 -0.56 -7.58
N ILE A 261 -12.21 0.75 -7.83
CA ILE A 261 -12.39 1.32 -9.17
C ILE A 261 -11.09 1.39 -10.00
N LEU A 262 -9.92 1.41 -9.36
CA LEU A 262 -8.63 1.53 -10.06
C LEU A 262 -8.41 0.43 -11.12
N PRO A 263 -8.76 -0.85 -10.88
CA PRO A 263 -8.70 -1.88 -11.91
C PRO A 263 -9.55 -1.57 -13.15
N ALA A 264 -10.69 -0.89 -12.99
CA ALA A 264 -11.52 -0.49 -14.13
C ALA A 264 -10.84 0.59 -14.99
N LEU A 265 -10.11 1.52 -14.36
CA LEU A 265 -9.29 2.49 -15.08
C LEU A 265 -8.10 1.81 -15.77
N GLY A 266 -7.41 0.90 -15.08
CA GLY A 266 -6.33 0.10 -15.67
C GLY A 266 -6.80 -0.69 -16.90
N TYR A 267 -7.99 -1.28 -16.83
CA TYR A 267 -8.64 -1.93 -17.98
C TYR A 267 -8.85 -0.94 -19.15
N LEU A 268 -9.46 0.22 -18.91
CA LEU A 268 -9.65 1.24 -19.95
C LEU A 268 -8.33 1.67 -20.58
N HIS A 269 -7.30 1.89 -19.75
CA HIS A 269 -5.96 2.28 -20.20
C HIS A 269 -5.33 1.19 -21.08
N SER A 270 -5.52 -0.09 -20.72
CA SER A 270 -4.99 -1.24 -21.48
C SER A 270 -5.56 -1.37 -22.90
N ILE A 271 -6.77 -0.86 -23.13
CA ILE A 271 -7.42 -0.82 -24.45
C ILE A 271 -7.34 0.56 -25.11
N GLY A 272 -6.49 1.46 -24.60
CA GLY A 272 -6.21 2.76 -25.20
C GLY A 272 -7.25 3.84 -24.94
N LEU A 273 -8.06 3.72 -23.88
CA LEU A 273 -9.12 4.65 -23.51
C LEU A 273 -8.80 5.36 -22.18
N CYS A 274 -9.34 6.57 -21.99
CA CYS A 274 -9.36 7.30 -20.72
C CYS A 274 -10.80 7.55 -20.28
N TYR A 275 -11.04 7.59 -18.96
CA TYR A 275 -12.38 7.82 -18.40
C TYR A 275 -12.78 9.31 -18.38
N ASN A 276 -11.81 10.21 -18.15
CA ASN A 276 -11.90 11.67 -18.23
C ASN A 276 -12.80 12.42 -17.23
N ASP A 277 -13.79 11.77 -16.62
CA ASP A 277 -14.73 12.44 -15.70
C ASP A 277 -14.92 11.68 -14.37
N LEU A 278 -13.83 11.18 -13.78
CA LEU A 278 -13.90 10.54 -12.46
C LEU A 278 -14.17 11.58 -11.37
N LYS A 279 -15.24 11.35 -10.62
CA LYS A 279 -15.71 12.17 -9.49
C LYS A 279 -16.72 11.38 -8.65
N PRO A 280 -17.03 11.79 -7.41
CA PRO A 280 -17.95 11.07 -6.52
C PRO A 280 -19.33 10.80 -7.14
N GLU A 281 -19.86 11.73 -7.95
CA GLU A 281 -21.15 11.54 -8.65
C GLU A 281 -21.18 10.31 -9.55
N ASN A 282 -20.05 9.96 -10.16
CA ASN A 282 -19.96 8.96 -11.23
C ASN A 282 -19.56 7.57 -10.72
N VAL A 283 -19.43 7.41 -9.39
CA VAL A 283 -19.14 6.14 -8.73
C VAL A 283 -20.36 5.75 -7.89
N MET A 284 -20.95 4.60 -8.18
CA MET A 284 -22.08 4.05 -7.42
C MET A 284 -21.67 2.82 -6.63
N VAL A 285 -22.08 2.78 -5.37
CA VAL A 285 -21.96 1.63 -4.47
C VAL A 285 -23.25 0.83 -4.56
N THR A 286 -23.14 -0.42 -5.00
CA THR A 286 -24.24 -1.40 -4.99
C THR A 286 -24.10 -2.38 -3.83
N GLU A 287 -25.01 -3.35 -3.72
CA GLU A 287 -24.92 -4.41 -2.71
C GLU A 287 -23.66 -5.27 -2.85
N GLU A 288 -23.17 -5.42 -4.08
CA GLU A 288 -22.10 -6.35 -4.43
C GLU A 288 -20.77 -5.69 -4.81
N GLN A 289 -20.82 -4.51 -5.44
CA GLN A 289 -19.62 -3.89 -6.04
C GLN A 289 -19.74 -2.37 -6.22
N LEU A 290 -18.62 -1.74 -6.53
CA LEU A 290 -18.60 -0.38 -7.05
C LEU A 290 -18.70 -0.40 -8.58
N LYS A 291 -19.48 0.54 -9.14
CA LYS A 291 -19.62 0.72 -10.59
C LYS A 291 -19.39 2.18 -11.01
N LEU A 292 -18.64 2.35 -12.09
CA LEU A 292 -18.55 3.60 -12.84
C LEU A 292 -19.76 3.72 -13.79
N ILE A 293 -20.50 4.82 -13.72
CA ILE A 293 -21.84 4.92 -14.33
C ILE A 293 -21.99 5.93 -15.47
N ASP A 294 -20.97 6.74 -15.77
CA ASP A 294 -21.05 7.77 -16.81
C ASP A 294 -19.90 7.67 -17.80
N LEU A 295 -20.14 6.99 -18.93
CA LEU A 295 -19.16 6.82 -20.00
C LEU A 295 -19.19 7.94 -21.05
N GLY A 296 -19.99 9.00 -20.85
CA GLY A 296 -20.17 10.05 -21.84
C GLY A 296 -18.90 10.85 -22.19
N ALA A 297 -17.92 10.85 -21.29
CA ALA A 297 -16.63 11.52 -21.44
C ALA A 297 -15.49 10.59 -21.89
N VAL A 298 -15.73 9.27 -21.98
CA VAL A 298 -14.68 8.31 -22.32
C VAL A 298 -14.22 8.55 -23.76
N SER A 299 -12.91 8.57 -23.94
CA SER A 299 -12.30 8.80 -25.26
C SER A 299 -10.96 8.09 -25.38
N ARG A 300 -10.42 8.05 -26.60
CA ARG A 300 -9.09 7.47 -26.85
C ARG A 300 -7.99 8.34 -26.24
N ILE A 301 -6.90 7.69 -25.83
CA ILE A 301 -5.68 8.37 -25.40
C ILE A 301 -5.17 9.28 -26.53
N ASN A 302 -4.73 10.49 -26.17
CA ASN A 302 -4.27 11.55 -27.07
C ASN A 302 -5.32 12.00 -28.10
N SER A 303 -6.61 11.74 -27.87
CA SER A 303 -7.67 12.26 -28.74
C SER A 303 -7.81 13.77 -28.58
N PHE A 304 -8.07 14.47 -29.69
CA PHE A 304 -8.39 15.90 -29.72
C PHE A 304 -9.79 16.10 -30.29
N GLY A 305 -10.45 17.20 -29.90
CA GLY A 305 -11.85 17.48 -30.23
C GLY A 305 -12.57 18.06 -29.02
N TYR A 306 -13.77 17.54 -28.72
CA TYR A 306 -14.48 17.90 -27.49
C TYR A 306 -13.86 17.20 -26.28
N LEU A 307 -13.12 17.96 -25.48
CA LEU A 307 -12.54 17.49 -24.22
C LEU A 307 -13.56 17.63 -23.09
N TYR A 308 -14.23 16.53 -22.77
CA TYR A 308 -15.19 16.47 -21.67
C TYR A 308 -14.48 16.29 -20.32
N GLY A 309 -15.09 16.83 -19.26
CA GLY A 309 -14.62 16.69 -17.89
C GLY A 309 -15.17 17.79 -16.98
N THR A 310 -15.15 17.54 -15.67
CA THR A 310 -15.67 18.49 -14.69
C THR A 310 -14.56 19.42 -14.18
N PRO A 311 -14.68 20.76 -14.36
CA PRO A 311 -13.73 21.70 -13.80
C PRO A 311 -13.60 21.58 -12.27
N GLY A 312 -12.36 21.54 -11.77
CA GLY A 312 -12.02 21.25 -10.38
C GLY A 312 -11.61 19.79 -10.11
N TYR A 313 -11.87 18.90 -11.09
CA TYR A 313 -11.39 17.52 -11.13
C TYR A 313 -10.46 17.26 -12.32
N GLN A 314 -10.79 17.82 -13.49
CA GLN A 314 -10.05 17.62 -14.73
C GLN A 314 -8.60 18.13 -14.64
N ALA A 315 -7.67 17.40 -15.26
CA ALA A 315 -6.25 17.75 -15.29
C ALA A 315 -5.99 19.06 -16.07
N PRO A 316 -5.10 19.94 -15.57
CA PRO A 316 -4.87 21.25 -16.18
C PRO A 316 -4.24 21.20 -17.58
N GLU A 317 -3.47 20.17 -17.87
CA GLU A 317 -2.75 20.00 -19.14
C GLU A 317 -3.56 19.30 -20.24
N ILE A 318 -4.81 18.91 -19.98
CA ILE A 318 -5.62 18.11 -20.90
C ILE A 318 -5.82 18.81 -22.26
N VAL A 319 -5.91 20.14 -22.27
CA VAL A 319 -6.03 20.93 -23.51
C VAL A 319 -4.77 20.88 -24.38
N ARG A 320 -3.60 20.60 -23.77
CA ARG A 320 -2.31 20.51 -24.45
C ARG A 320 -1.99 19.09 -24.88
N THR A 321 -2.34 18.12 -24.06
CA THR A 321 -1.93 16.71 -24.23
C THR A 321 -3.03 15.83 -24.81
N GLY A 322 -4.28 16.27 -24.75
CA GLY A 322 -5.42 15.37 -24.85
C GLY A 322 -5.54 14.48 -23.59
N PRO A 323 -6.50 13.55 -23.58
CA PRO A 323 -6.65 12.55 -22.54
C PRO A 323 -5.44 11.62 -22.45
N THR A 324 -4.95 11.39 -21.23
CA THR A 324 -3.84 10.47 -20.95
C THR A 324 -4.08 9.71 -19.65
N VAL A 325 -3.35 8.61 -19.45
CA VAL A 325 -3.30 7.90 -18.16
C VAL A 325 -3.04 8.88 -17.01
N ALA A 326 -2.06 9.78 -17.19
CA ALA A 326 -1.72 10.80 -16.20
C ALA A 326 -2.88 11.76 -15.89
N SER A 327 -3.73 12.07 -16.87
CA SER A 327 -4.92 12.90 -16.65
C SER A 327 -6.01 12.18 -15.85
N ASP A 328 -6.20 10.88 -16.04
CA ASP A 328 -7.10 10.08 -15.20
C ASP A 328 -6.55 9.94 -13.78
N ILE A 329 -5.24 9.69 -13.61
CA ILE A 329 -4.59 9.66 -12.28
C ILE A 329 -4.82 10.96 -11.50
N TYR A 330 -4.76 12.11 -12.19
CA TYR A 330 -5.10 13.40 -11.59
C TYR A 330 -6.55 13.41 -11.06
N THR A 331 -7.52 12.95 -11.85
CA THR A 331 -8.92 12.86 -11.42
C THR A 331 -9.11 11.90 -10.23
N VAL A 332 -8.31 10.83 -10.10
CA VAL A 332 -8.30 9.96 -8.91
C VAL A 332 -7.87 10.74 -7.67
N GLY A 333 -6.74 11.47 -7.75
CA GLY A 333 -6.27 12.31 -6.65
C GLY A 333 -7.29 13.38 -6.26
N ARG A 334 -7.92 14.04 -7.24
CA ARG A 334 -9.00 15.01 -6.99
C ARG A 334 -10.25 14.38 -6.39
N THR A 335 -10.60 13.17 -6.79
CA THR A 335 -11.74 12.42 -6.24
C THR A 335 -11.51 12.06 -4.79
N LEU A 336 -10.34 11.49 -4.46
CA LEU A 336 -9.95 11.21 -3.07
C LEU A 336 -10.00 12.48 -2.21
N ALA A 337 -9.39 13.57 -2.67
CA ALA A 337 -9.40 14.84 -1.95
C ALA A 337 -10.82 15.40 -1.75
N ALA A 338 -11.70 15.26 -2.74
CA ALA A 338 -13.09 15.72 -2.63
C ALA A 338 -13.92 14.89 -1.64
N LEU A 339 -13.63 13.59 -1.51
CA LEU A 339 -14.30 12.69 -0.56
C LEU A 339 -13.85 12.91 0.89
N THR A 340 -12.57 13.24 1.12
CA THR A 340 -11.98 13.26 2.47
C THR A 340 -11.72 14.64 3.04
N LEU A 341 -11.48 15.66 2.19
CA LEU A 341 -11.02 16.98 2.64
C LEU A 341 -12.09 18.06 2.50
N ASN A 342 -11.97 19.11 3.31
CA ASN A 342 -12.79 20.32 3.20
C ASN A 342 -12.25 21.28 2.14
N LEU A 343 -12.28 20.85 0.87
CA LEU A 343 -11.79 21.63 -0.25
C LEU A 343 -12.54 22.95 -0.42
N ARG A 344 -11.79 24.03 -0.67
CA ARG A 344 -12.35 25.36 -0.96
C ARG A 344 -13.06 25.33 -2.32
N THR A 345 -14.23 25.97 -2.39
CA THR A 345 -14.98 26.12 -3.65
C THR A 345 -15.06 27.57 -4.09
N ARG A 346 -14.88 27.82 -5.39
CA ARG A 346 -15.10 29.14 -6.01
C ARG A 346 -16.01 28.96 -7.23
N LYS A 347 -17.14 29.70 -7.27
CA LYS A 347 -18.17 29.59 -8.32
C LYS A 347 -18.68 28.14 -8.52
N GLY A 348 -18.86 27.40 -7.42
CA GLY A 348 -19.37 26.03 -7.45
C GLY A 348 -18.38 24.96 -7.93
N ARG A 349 -17.09 25.30 -8.04
CA ARG A 349 -16.01 24.38 -8.44
C ARG A 349 -14.95 24.32 -7.36
N TYR A 350 -14.32 23.16 -7.16
CA TYR A 350 -13.16 23.06 -6.27
C TYR A 350 -11.99 23.85 -6.84
N VAL A 351 -11.26 24.53 -5.96
CA VAL A 351 -10.00 25.20 -6.30
C VAL A 351 -8.89 24.15 -6.43
N ASP A 352 -7.95 24.38 -7.34
CA ASP A 352 -6.81 23.51 -7.58
C ASP A 352 -5.90 23.40 -6.35
N GLY A 353 -5.13 22.32 -6.28
CA GLY A 353 -4.23 22.03 -5.15
C GLY A 353 -4.94 21.49 -3.92
N LEU A 354 -4.20 21.37 -2.82
CA LEU A 354 -4.67 20.93 -1.51
C LEU A 354 -4.61 22.09 -0.51
N PRO A 355 -5.42 22.08 0.57
CA PRO A 355 -5.25 23.03 1.67
C PRO A 355 -3.96 22.73 2.44
N ASP A 356 -3.17 23.76 2.77
CA ASP A 356 -1.86 23.60 3.42
C ASP A 356 -1.95 23.04 4.85
N ASP A 357 -2.94 23.49 5.64
CA ASP A 357 -3.12 23.14 7.06
C ASP A 357 -4.37 22.26 7.32
N ASP A 358 -4.68 21.33 6.42
CA ASP A 358 -5.82 20.43 6.62
C ASP A 358 -5.49 19.36 7.70
N PRO A 359 -6.31 19.22 8.76
CA PRO A 359 -6.03 18.29 9.85
C PRO A 359 -5.95 16.83 9.40
N VAL A 360 -6.65 16.46 8.32
CA VAL A 360 -6.57 15.11 7.74
C VAL A 360 -5.20 14.87 7.12
N LEU A 361 -4.65 15.88 6.42
CA LEU A 361 -3.35 15.78 5.77
C LEU A 361 -2.19 15.80 6.77
N VAL A 362 -2.35 16.53 7.88
CA VAL A 362 -1.38 16.52 8.99
C VAL A 362 -1.38 15.16 9.70
N LYS A 363 -2.56 14.57 9.93
CA LYS A 363 -2.67 13.25 10.58
C LYS A 363 -2.10 12.13 9.70
N TYR A 364 -2.37 12.15 8.40
CA TYR A 364 -1.98 11.09 7.47
C TYR A 364 -0.99 11.60 6.41
N ASP A 365 0.29 11.78 6.80
CA ASP A 365 1.36 12.33 5.94
C ASP A 365 1.47 11.60 4.59
N SER A 366 1.45 10.27 4.60
CA SER A 366 1.59 9.46 3.39
C SER A 366 0.39 9.56 2.46
N PHE A 367 -0.80 9.77 3.00
CA PHE A 367 -1.98 10.11 2.20
C PHE A 367 -1.82 11.50 1.57
N ALA A 368 -1.28 12.48 2.30
CA ALA A 368 -1.01 13.79 1.76
C ALA A 368 0.02 13.76 0.60
N ARG A 369 1.12 13.00 0.76
CA ARG A 369 2.12 12.78 -0.31
C ARG A 369 1.51 12.10 -1.53
N LEU A 370 0.70 11.06 -1.31
CA LEU A 370 -0.02 10.37 -2.39
C LEU A 370 -0.93 11.33 -3.18
N LEU A 371 -1.71 12.16 -2.49
CA LEU A 371 -2.56 13.15 -3.14
C LEU A 371 -1.71 14.15 -3.94
N ARG A 372 -0.64 14.69 -3.36
CA ARG A 372 0.27 15.64 -4.05
C ARG A 372 0.87 15.02 -5.31
N ARG A 373 1.37 13.78 -5.25
CA ARG A 373 1.89 13.06 -6.42
C ARG A 373 0.81 12.86 -7.48
N ALA A 374 -0.39 12.42 -7.09
CA ALA A 374 -1.48 12.20 -8.03
C ALA A 374 -1.91 13.50 -8.76
N ILE A 375 -1.91 14.64 -8.06
CA ILE A 375 -2.36 15.92 -8.61
C ILE A 375 -1.23 16.85 -9.08
N ASP A 376 -0.01 16.34 -9.24
CA ASP A 376 1.12 17.17 -9.66
C ASP A 376 0.81 17.90 -10.99
N PRO A 377 1.08 19.21 -11.11
CA PRO A 377 0.85 19.94 -12.36
C PRO A 377 1.64 19.37 -13.56
N ASP A 378 2.81 18.76 -13.34
CA ASP A 378 3.55 18.05 -14.37
C ASP A 378 3.05 16.59 -14.44
N PRO A 379 2.41 16.16 -15.55
CA PRO A 379 1.90 14.79 -15.69
C PRO A 379 2.99 13.72 -15.56
N ARG A 380 4.27 14.06 -15.80
CA ARG A 380 5.40 13.12 -15.70
C ARG A 380 5.80 12.78 -14.27
N ARG A 381 5.36 13.57 -13.29
CA ARG A 381 5.63 13.35 -11.86
C ARG A 381 4.56 12.51 -11.17
N ARG A 382 3.42 12.30 -11.82
CA ARG A 382 2.31 11.48 -11.32
C ARG A 382 2.67 9.99 -11.34
N PHE A 383 1.76 9.15 -10.84
CA PHE A 383 1.86 7.71 -10.99
C PHE A 383 1.81 7.33 -12.48
N ALA A 384 2.66 6.40 -12.91
CA ALA A 384 2.78 6.02 -14.31
C ALA A 384 1.58 5.17 -14.79
N SER A 385 0.93 4.44 -13.87
CA SER A 385 -0.25 3.64 -14.16
C SER A 385 -1.24 3.58 -12.98
N ALA A 386 -2.46 3.12 -13.26
CA ALA A 386 -3.47 2.87 -12.23
C ALA A 386 -3.03 1.76 -11.25
N GLU A 387 -2.28 0.76 -11.72
CA GLU A 387 -1.74 -0.34 -10.92
C GLU A 387 -0.64 0.15 -9.97
N GLU A 388 0.28 1.01 -10.44
CA GLU A 388 1.29 1.63 -9.57
C GLU A 388 0.63 2.43 -8.46
N MET A 389 -0.36 3.27 -8.81
CA MET A 389 -1.13 4.04 -7.84
C MET A 389 -1.87 3.11 -6.86
N SER A 390 -2.48 2.02 -7.33
CA SER A 390 -3.19 1.04 -6.50
C SER A 390 -2.26 0.39 -5.47
N SER A 391 -1.06 -0.02 -5.89
CA SER A 391 -0.06 -0.59 -4.99
C SER A 391 0.33 0.37 -3.87
N GLN A 392 0.60 1.63 -4.22
CA GLN A 392 0.96 2.67 -3.23
C GLN A 392 -0.22 3.03 -2.33
N LEU A 393 -1.42 3.14 -2.89
CA LEU A 393 -2.64 3.45 -2.18
C LEU A 393 -3.02 2.35 -1.16
N LEU A 394 -2.73 1.08 -1.47
CA LEU A 394 -2.89 -0.03 -0.51
C LEU A 394 -1.89 0.05 0.65
N GLY A 395 -0.65 0.48 0.40
CA GLY A 395 0.34 0.76 1.45
C GLY A 395 -0.15 1.87 2.39
N VAL A 396 -0.62 2.98 1.81
CA VAL A 396 -1.22 4.08 2.58
C VAL A 396 -2.47 3.63 3.35
N LEU A 397 -3.31 2.75 2.79
CA LEU A 397 -4.48 2.22 3.49
C LEU A 397 -4.08 1.44 4.75
N ARG A 398 -3.02 0.62 4.66
CA ARG A 398 -2.51 -0.14 5.80
C ARG A 398 -2.09 0.79 6.94
N GLU A 399 -1.38 1.86 6.61
CA GLU A 399 -0.96 2.88 7.58
C GLU A 399 -2.14 3.60 8.22
N VAL A 400 -3.10 4.06 7.42
CA VAL A 400 -4.31 4.74 7.92
C VAL A 400 -5.10 3.83 8.86
N VAL A 401 -5.33 2.57 8.47
CA VAL A 401 -6.09 1.61 9.28
C VAL A 401 -5.31 1.22 10.54
N ALA A 402 -3.99 1.06 10.45
CA ALA A 402 -3.15 0.78 11.61
C ALA A 402 -3.20 1.92 12.62
N GLU A 403 -3.06 3.17 12.17
CA GLU A 403 -3.14 4.37 12.99
C GLU A 403 -4.51 4.52 13.66
N ASP A 404 -5.60 4.27 12.94
CA ASP A 404 -6.96 4.45 13.47
C ASP A 404 -7.41 3.30 14.39
N THR A 405 -6.90 2.08 14.19
CA THR A 405 -7.34 0.90 14.95
C THR A 405 -6.36 0.46 16.05
N GLY A 406 -5.11 0.95 16.03
CA GLY A 406 -4.03 0.47 16.87
C GLY A 406 -3.61 -0.98 16.56
N VAL A 407 -4.02 -1.53 15.42
CA VAL A 407 -3.72 -2.91 15.02
C VAL A 407 -2.85 -2.91 13.77
N PRO A 408 -1.62 -3.47 13.83
CA PRO A 408 -0.72 -3.53 12.69
C PRO A 408 -1.31 -4.24 11.48
N ARG A 409 -1.02 -3.69 10.29
CA ARG A 409 -1.51 -4.18 8.99
C ARG A 409 -0.31 -4.47 8.07
N PRO A 410 0.51 -5.49 8.38
CA PRO A 410 1.71 -5.79 7.62
C PRO A 410 1.38 -6.14 6.16
N GLY A 411 2.31 -5.83 5.26
CA GLY A 411 2.14 -6.01 3.84
C GLY A 411 3.46 -6.24 3.13
N LEU A 412 3.44 -7.02 2.06
CA LEU A 412 4.61 -7.15 1.20
C LEU A 412 4.67 -5.98 0.24
N SER A 413 5.85 -5.35 0.19
CA SER A 413 6.18 -4.35 -0.80
C SER A 413 6.42 -5.00 -2.16
N ASN A 414 5.98 -4.32 -3.21
CA ASN A 414 6.30 -4.65 -4.60
C ASN A 414 7.45 -3.77 -5.15
N VAL A 415 8.02 -2.89 -4.32
CA VAL A 415 9.07 -1.94 -4.70
C VAL A 415 10.39 -2.25 -3.97
N PHE A 416 10.30 -2.66 -2.71
CA PHE A 416 11.45 -2.95 -1.85
C PHE A 416 11.44 -4.39 -1.32
N THR A 417 12.61 -4.91 -0.97
CA THR A 417 12.74 -6.17 -0.22
C THR A 417 12.16 -6.02 1.19
N ARG A 418 12.06 -7.13 1.92
CA ARG A 418 11.93 -7.07 3.39
C ARG A 418 13.22 -6.51 4.01
N THR A 419 13.14 -6.14 5.28
CA THR A 419 14.32 -5.84 6.10
C THR A 419 15.29 -7.03 6.07
N ARG A 420 16.58 -6.76 5.88
CA ARG A 420 17.61 -7.78 5.70
C ARG A 420 18.23 -8.21 7.03
N ALA A 421 18.27 -7.28 7.97
CA ALA A 421 18.67 -7.46 9.35
C ALA A 421 17.92 -6.45 10.23
N ALA A 422 18.14 -6.52 11.54
CA ALA A 422 17.72 -5.48 12.48
C ALA A 422 18.94 -4.63 12.87
N PHE A 423 18.73 -3.35 13.17
CA PHE A 423 19.76 -2.43 13.63
C PHE A 423 19.34 -1.75 14.93
N GLY A 424 20.31 -1.30 15.72
CA GLY A 424 20.07 -0.55 16.95
C GLY A 424 19.39 -1.37 18.05
N VAL A 425 19.41 -2.70 17.97
CA VAL A 425 18.69 -3.58 18.90
C VAL A 425 19.39 -3.66 20.25
N GLU A 426 20.72 -3.74 20.25
CA GLU A 426 21.49 -4.01 21.47
C GLU A 426 22.07 -2.77 22.14
N LEU A 427 21.91 -1.57 21.55
CA LEU A 427 22.61 -0.35 21.99
C LEU A 427 22.47 -0.08 23.50
N LEU A 428 21.24 -0.09 24.01
CA LEU A 428 21.00 0.27 25.41
C LEU A 428 21.46 -0.82 26.38
N VAL A 429 21.28 -2.09 26.02
CA VAL A 429 21.67 -3.22 26.88
C VAL A 429 23.17 -3.49 26.81
N ALA A 430 23.85 -3.14 25.73
CA ALA A 430 25.31 -3.24 25.61
C ALA A 430 26.03 -2.38 26.66
N HIS A 431 25.45 -1.23 27.06
CA HIS A 431 25.98 -0.44 28.17
C HIS A 431 26.05 -1.21 29.51
N THR A 432 25.27 -2.28 29.66
CA THR A 432 25.31 -3.15 30.85
C THR A 432 26.40 -4.23 30.77
N ASP A 433 27.08 -4.40 29.63
CA ASP A 433 28.16 -5.38 29.45
C ASP A 433 29.40 -5.04 30.31
N VAL A 434 29.50 -3.81 30.85
CA VAL A 434 30.49 -3.42 31.86
C VAL A 434 30.46 -4.31 33.11
N TYR A 435 29.29 -4.85 33.47
CA TYR A 435 29.16 -5.79 34.57
C TYR A 435 29.83 -7.14 34.25
N LEU A 436 29.92 -7.52 32.98
CA LEU A 436 30.50 -8.77 32.52
C LEU A 436 32.01 -8.70 32.36
N ASP A 437 32.55 -7.65 31.75
CA ASP A 437 33.97 -7.57 31.36
C ASP A 437 34.78 -6.42 31.98
N GLY A 438 34.10 -5.43 32.58
CA GLY A 438 34.71 -4.26 33.23
C GLY A 438 35.14 -3.16 32.26
N LEU A 439 34.76 -3.26 30.99
CA LEU A 439 35.10 -2.28 29.96
C LEU A 439 34.00 -1.21 29.85
N ALA A 440 34.39 -0.02 29.41
CA ALA A 440 33.44 1.04 29.14
C ALA A 440 32.72 0.75 27.81
N HIS A 441 31.42 0.52 27.90
CA HIS A 441 30.51 0.31 26.78
C HIS A 441 29.73 1.60 26.50
N ALA A 442 29.85 2.10 25.27
CA ALA A 442 29.23 3.35 24.80
C ALA A 442 28.85 3.21 23.32
N GLU A 443 28.27 2.07 22.98
CA GLU A 443 27.84 1.70 21.64
C GLU A 443 26.86 2.75 21.10
N LYS A 444 27.16 3.24 19.90
CA LYS A 444 26.29 4.16 19.17
C LYS A 444 25.78 3.47 17.92
N LEU A 445 24.61 3.90 17.48
CA LEU A 445 24.10 3.50 16.18
C LEU A 445 25.11 3.90 15.10
N THR A 446 25.39 2.99 14.16
CA THR A 446 26.36 3.24 13.08
C THR A 446 25.70 3.18 11.72
N ALA A 447 26.19 3.99 10.79
CA ALA A 447 25.74 3.99 9.40
C ALA A 447 25.87 2.60 8.75
N THR A 448 26.95 1.86 9.02
CA THR A 448 27.17 0.52 8.47
C THR A 448 26.11 -0.48 8.92
N GLU A 449 25.73 -0.46 10.21
CA GLU A 449 24.67 -1.32 10.74
C GLU A 449 23.33 -1.02 10.07
N ILE A 450 23.00 0.26 9.89
CA ILE A 450 21.77 0.69 9.21
C ILE A 450 21.77 0.22 7.75
N VAL A 451 22.83 0.54 6.98
CA VAL A 451 22.88 0.24 5.54
C VAL A 451 22.72 -1.25 5.27
N THR A 452 23.41 -2.10 6.04
CA THR A 452 23.32 -3.56 5.87
C THR A 452 21.95 -4.13 6.24
N ALA A 453 21.18 -3.44 7.09
CA ALA A 453 19.86 -3.85 7.52
C ALA A 453 18.72 -3.31 6.65
N LEU A 454 18.90 -2.13 6.04
CA LEU A 454 17.87 -1.44 5.25
C LEU A 454 17.34 -2.33 4.11
N PRO A 455 16.02 -2.27 3.83
CA PRO A 455 15.45 -2.80 2.60
C PRO A 455 16.13 -2.21 1.35
N VAL A 456 16.16 -2.97 0.27
CA VAL A 456 16.72 -2.51 -1.01
C VAL A 456 15.66 -2.57 -2.12
N PRO A 457 15.77 -1.74 -3.16
CA PRO A 457 14.90 -1.82 -4.33
C PRO A 457 14.88 -3.22 -4.92
N LEU A 458 13.69 -3.70 -5.31
CA LEU A 458 13.56 -4.94 -6.07
C LEU A 458 14.10 -4.74 -7.48
N VAL A 459 14.74 -5.80 -7.99
CA VAL A 459 15.27 -5.89 -9.36
C VAL A 459 14.11 -5.79 -10.33
N ASP A 460 14.22 -4.95 -11.35
CA ASP A 460 13.25 -4.89 -12.44
C ASP A 460 13.25 -6.23 -13.21
N PRO A 461 12.12 -6.97 -13.25
CA PRO A 461 12.05 -8.26 -13.93
C PRO A 461 12.18 -8.13 -15.46
N THR A 462 12.07 -6.92 -16.01
CA THR A 462 12.23 -6.66 -17.45
C THR A 462 13.67 -6.33 -17.85
N ASP A 463 14.58 -6.17 -16.89
CA ASP A 463 16.00 -5.98 -17.18
C ASP A 463 16.65 -7.27 -17.70
N ILE A 464 17.50 -7.14 -18.71
CA ILE A 464 18.20 -8.28 -19.35
C ILE A 464 19.04 -9.12 -18.38
N ALA A 465 19.51 -8.53 -17.27
CA ALA A 465 20.29 -9.23 -16.26
C ALA A 465 19.42 -9.87 -15.15
N ALA A 466 18.10 -9.69 -15.16
CA ALA A 466 17.22 -10.14 -14.07
C ALA A 466 17.39 -11.63 -13.72
N THR A 467 17.51 -12.50 -14.74
CA THR A 467 17.72 -13.95 -14.56
C THR A 467 19.04 -14.24 -13.86
N VAL A 468 20.13 -13.59 -14.26
CA VAL A 468 21.46 -13.76 -13.65
C VAL A 468 21.46 -13.23 -12.21
N LEU A 469 20.77 -12.11 -11.98
CA LEU A 469 20.66 -11.48 -10.67
C LEU A 469 19.85 -12.33 -9.69
N SER A 470 18.83 -13.06 -10.15
CA SER A 470 18.01 -13.92 -9.30
C SER A 470 18.84 -14.94 -8.50
N ALA A 471 19.92 -15.47 -9.08
CA ALA A 471 20.83 -16.43 -8.44
C ALA A 471 21.79 -15.78 -7.42
N THR A 472 22.00 -14.46 -7.49
CA THR A 472 22.95 -13.73 -6.64
C THR A 472 22.29 -12.96 -5.49
N VAL A 473 20.95 -12.89 -5.44
CA VAL A 473 20.19 -12.14 -4.42
C VAL A 473 20.54 -12.56 -2.98
N LEU A 474 20.88 -13.83 -2.75
CA LEU A 474 21.19 -14.39 -1.43
C LEU A 474 22.70 -14.48 -1.13
N SER A 475 23.55 -14.08 -2.07
CA SER A 475 25.01 -14.16 -1.93
C SER A 475 25.54 -13.06 -1.01
N GLN A 476 26.62 -13.37 -0.29
CA GLN A 476 27.34 -12.36 0.50
C GLN A 476 27.98 -11.31 -0.41
N PRO A 477 28.16 -10.05 0.04
CA PRO A 477 28.59 -8.94 -0.84
C PRO A 477 29.83 -9.23 -1.70
N VAL A 478 30.86 -9.86 -1.13
CA VAL A 478 32.08 -10.23 -1.87
C VAL A 478 31.78 -11.28 -2.94
N GLN A 479 31.03 -12.33 -2.58
CA GLN A 479 30.63 -13.39 -3.51
C GLN A 479 29.74 -12.85 -4.63
N THR A 480 28.87 -11.89 -4.32
CA THR A 480 28.07 -11.17 -5.33
C THR A 480 28.97 -10.46 -6.32
N LEU A 481 29.95 -9.67 -5.85
CA LEU A 481 30.88 -8.97 -6.74
C LEU A 481 31.70 -9.93 -7.62
N ASP A 482 32.17 -11.05 -7.06
CA ASP A 482 32.91 -12.05 -7.83
C ASP A 482 32.04 -12.76 -8.86
N SER A 483 30.79 -13.08 -8.51
CA SER A 483 29.81 -13.70 -9.42
C SER A 483 29.44 -12.75 -10.56
N LEU A 484 29.26 -11.45 -10.27
CA LEU A 484 28.95 -10.44 -11.28
C LEU A 484 30.14 -10.17 -12.22
N ARG A 485 31.36 -10.14 -11.68
CA ARG A 485 32.59 -10.09 -12.50
C ARG A 485 32.70 -11.31 -13.40
N ALA A 486 32.47 -12.51 -12.85
CA ALA A 486 32.49 -13.74 -13.63
C ALA A 486 31.41 -13.74 -14.73
N ALA A 487 30.19 -13.30 -14.41
CA ALA A 487 29.11 -13.17 -15.38
C ALA A 487 29.47 -12.19 -16.51
N ARG A 488 30.11 -11.05 -16.20
CA ARG A 488 30.52 -10.05 -17.21
C ARG A 488 31.70 -10.51 -18.07
N HIS A 489 32.64 -11.24 -17.49
CA HIS A 489 33.83 -11.74 -18.19
C HIS A 489 33.62 -13.11 -18.87
N GLY A 490 32.55 -13.83 -18.52
CA GLY A 490 32.19 -15.14 -19.07
C GLY A 490 31.30 -15.11 -20.33
N VAL A 491 30.91 -13.93 -20.82
CA VAL A 491 30.06 -13.74 -22.02
C VAL A 491 30.83 -13.97 -23.34
N LEU A 492 31.63 -15.03 -23.42
CA LEU A 492 32.13 -15.52 -24.71
C LEU A 492 31.52 -16.86 -25.12
N ASP A 493 30.91 -17.67 -24.24
CA ASP A 493 30.59 -19.08 -24.63
C ASP A 493 29.31 -19.71 -24.00
N SER A 494 28.15 -19.05 -23.89
CA SER A 494 26.92 -19.86 -23.74
C SER A 494 25.62 -19.33 -24.32
N GLU A 495 25.25 -18.05 -24.23
CA GLU A 495 23.90 -17.62 -24.68
C GLU A 495 23.81 -16.23 -25.34
N GLY A 496 24.91 -15.61 -25.78
CA GLY A 496 24.85 -14.44 -26.68
C GLY A 496 24.10 -13.20 -26.16
N VAL A 497 23.74 -13.13 -24.87
CA VAL A 497 23.06 -11.96 -24.27
C VAL A 497 24.10 -10.91 -23.88
N ASP A 498 24.06 -9.76 -24.53
CA ASP A 498 24.91 -8.62 -24.20
C ASP A 498 24.40 -7.92 -22.93
N LEU A 499 25.04 -8.22 -21.79
CA LEU A 499 24.70 -7.64 -20.49
C LEU A 499 25.14 -6.18 -20.32
N THR A 500 25.84 -5.57 -21.29
CA THR A 500 26.34 -4.21 -21.15
C THR A 500 25.23 -3.17 -21.06
N GLU A 501 24.05 -3.43 -21.63
CA GLU A 501 22.90 -2.55 -21.59
C GLU A 501 22.12 -2.61 -20.25
N SER A 502 22.44 -3.57 -19.37
CA SER A 502 21.74 -3.74 -18.09
C SER A 502 21.91 -2.53 -17.19
N VAL A 503 20.81 -2.12 -16.54
CA VAL A 503 20.79 -1.10 -15.50
C VAL A 503 20.85 -1.77 -14.12
N GLU A 504 20.25 -2.95 -13.96
CA GLU A 504 20.19 -3.65 -12.67
C GLU A 504 21.53 -4.28 -12.26
N LEU A 505 22.36 -4.72 -13.22
CA LEU A 505 23.68 -5.28 -12.94
C LEU A 505 24.61 -4.27 -12.20
N PRO A 506 24.86 -3.05 -12.71
CA PRO A 506 25.66 -2.07 -11.98
C PRO A 506 25.02 -1.64 -10.65
N LEU A 507 23.68 -1.61 -10.55
CA LEU A 507 23.01 -1.33 -9.27
C LEU A 507 23.25 -2.42 -8.23
N MET A 508 23.28 -3.70 -8.63
CA MET A 508 23.65 -4.80 -7.73
C MET A 508 25.11 -4.70 -7.27
N GLU A 509 26.03 -4.28 -8.14
CA GLU A 509 27.42 -4.00 -7.75
C GLU A 509 27.50 -2.85 -6.75
N VAL A 510 26.77 -1.75 -6.99
CA VAL A 510 26.68 -0.61 -6.07
C VAL A 510 26.18 -1.06 -4.70
N ARG A 511 25.10 -1.85 -4.65
CA ARG A 511 24.58 -2.42 -3.40
C ARG A 511 25.66 -3.20 -2.65
N ALA A 512 26.35 -4.12 -3.31
CA ALA A 512 27.38 -4.93 -2.68
C ALA A 512 28.57 -4.08 -2.19
N LEU A 513 28.95 -3.03 -2.92
CA LEU A 513 29.99 -2.10 -2.50
C LEU A 513 29.59 -1.27 -1.28
N LEU A 514 28.34 -0.80 -1.22
CA LEU A 514 27.80 -0.06 -0.08
C LEU A 514 27.71 -0.95 1.17
N ASP A 515 27.27 -2.20 1.03
CA ASP A 515 27.27 -3.18 2.13
C ASP A 515 28.71 -3.45 2.66
N LEU A 516 29.73 -3.30 1.82
CA LEU A 516 31.15 -3.39 2.20
C LEU A 516 31.76 -2.06 2.69
N GLY A 517 31.01 -0.96 2.66
CA GLY A 517 31.50 0.38 2.99
C GLY A 517 32.42 1.02 1.94
N ASP A 518 32.54 0.46 0.73
CA ASP A 518 33.33 1.05 -0.37
C ASP A 518 32.54 2.12 -1.13
N VAL A 519 32.28 3.22 -0.42
CA VAL A 519 31.45 4.34 -0.90
C VAL A 519 32.05 5.01 -2.14
N ALA A 520 33.38 5.08 -2.24
CA ALA A 520 34.05 5.73 -3.36
C ALA A 520 33.84 4.97 -4.67
N LYS A 521 33.92 3.62 -4.67
CA LYS A 521 33.61 2.83 -5.86
C LYS A 521 32.11 2.83 -6.18
N ALA A 522 31.26 2.79 -5.16
CA ALA A 522 29.81 2.85 -5.33
C ALA A 522 29.38 4.16 -6.02
N ASN A 523 29.87 5.32 -5.54
CA ASN A 523 29.55 6.62 -6.13
C ASN A 523 30.03 6.75 -7.57
N ARG A 524 31.25 6.32 -7.91
CA ARG A 524 31.72 6.33 -9.31
C ARG A 524 30.79 5.55 -10.24
N LYS A 525 30.31 4.38 -9.80
CA LYS A 525 29.36 3.56 -10.58
C LYS A 525 27.99 4.22 -10.70
N LEU A 526 27.51 4.88 -9.65
CA LEU A 526 26.26 5.63 -9.70
C LEU A 526 26.37 6.79 -10.69
N ASP A 527 27.46 7.54 -10.65
CA ASP A 527 27.71 8.67 -11.56
C ASP A 527 27.78 8.18 -13.01
N GLU A 528 28.60 7.16 -13.30
CA GLU A 528 28.70 6.52 -14.63
C GLU A 528 27.34 6.03 -15.15
N LEU A 529 26.53 5.40 -14.28
CA LEU A 529 25.21 4.93 -14.66
C LEU A 529 24.24 6.10 -14.91
N SER A 530 24.32 7.16 -14.09
CA SER A 530 23.47 8.34 -14.19
C SER A 530 23.68 9.11 -15.49
N GLU A 531 24.90 9.13 -16.04
CA GLU A 531 25.19 9.74 -17.35
C GLU A 531 24.43 9.04 -18.49
N ARG A 532 24.18 7.72 -18.33
CA ARG A 532 23.50 6.91 -19.34
C ARG A 532 21.97 6.94 -19.22
N VAL A 533 21.42 6.84 -18.00
CA VAL A 533 19.97 6.65 -17.78
C VAL A 533 19.30 7.77 -16.99
N GLY A 534 20.06 8.79 -16.58
CA GLY A 534 19.62 9.85 -15.68
C GLY A 534 19.48 9.37 -14.23
N TRP A 535 19.21 10.32 -13.33
CA TRP A 535 18.93 10.05 -11.92
C TRP A 535 17.52 9.47 -11.74
N ARG A 536 17.37 8.17 -12.03
CA ARG A 536 16.16 7.41 -11.68
C ARG A 536 16.10 7.16 -10.18
N TRP A 537 14.90 6.93 -9.65
CA TRP A 537 14.67 6.77 -8.20
C TRP A 537 15.55 5.70 -7.52
N ARG A 538 15.90 4.60 -8.21
CA ARG A 538 16.81 3.57 -7.66
C ARG A 538 18.22 4.12 -7.45
N LEU A 539 18.72 4.94 -8.39
CA LEU A 539 20.01 5.61 -8.23
C LEU A 539 19.96 6.62 -7.08
N ILE A 540 18.87 7.37 -6.97
CA ILE A 540 18.64 8.32 -5.86
C ILE A 540 18.63 7.59 -4.52
N TRP A 541 17.97 6.42 -4.43
CA TRP A 541 18.00 5.57 -3.24
C TRP A 541 19.42 5.17 -2.84
N PHE A 542 20.19 4.60 -3.77
CA PHE A 542 21.57 4.18 -3.44
C PHE A 542 22.51 5.37 -3.20
N LYS A 543 22.23 6.52 -3.80
CA LYS A 543 22.93 7.77 -3.49
C LYS A 543 22.68 8.20 -2.04
N ALA A 544 21.42 8.19 -1.60
CA ALA A 544 21.07 8.47 -0.21
C ALA A 544 21.75 7.50 0.77
N VAL A 545 21.76 6.20 0.46
CA VAL A 545 22.48 5.18 1.25
C VAL A 545 23.98 5.48 1.32
N SER A 546 24.59 5.94 0.22
CA SER A 546 25.99 6.33 0.20
C SER A 546 26.26 7.57 1.07
N GLU A 547 25.34 8.53 1.10
CA GLU A 547 25.44 9.77 1.87
C GLU A 547 25.32 9.53 3.38
N VAL A 548 24.49 8.56 3.79
CA VAL A 548 24.45 8.07 5.18
C VAL A 548 25.81 7.54 5.61
N LEU A 549 26.51 6.77 4.75
CA LEU A 549 27.84 6.25 5.06
C LEU A 549 28.93 7.33 5.10
N THR A 550 28.78 8.42 4.34
CA THR A 550 29.72 9.56 4.40
C THR A 550 29.43 10.55 5.51
N GLY A 551 28.28 10.43 6.18
CA GLY A 551 27.83 11.39 7.20
C GLY A 551 27.19 12.65 6.63
N ASP A 552 26.80 12.66 5.35
CA ASP A 552 26.07 13.77 4.73
C ASP A 552 24.55 13.56 4.89
N TYR A 553 24.08 13.74 6.13
CA TYR A 553 22.70 13.41 6.50
C TYR A 553 21.66 14.34 5.89
N ASP A 554 22.03 15.59 5.56
CA ASP A 554 21.13 16.55 4.92
C ASP A 554 20.79 16.10 3.49
N SER A 555 21.81 15.74 2.71
CA SER A 555 21.63 15.19 1.36
C SER A 555 20.88 13.86 1.40
N ALA A 556 21.24 12.96 2.34
CA ALA A 556 20.57 11.68 2.50
C ALA A 556 19.07 11.86 2.80
N THR A 557 18.73 12.75 3.72
CA THR A 557 17.34 13.07 4.08
C THR A 557 16.57 13.59 2.89
N LYS A 558 17.15 14.50 2.10
CA LYS A 558 16.54 15.01 0.88
C LYS A 558 16.26 13.90 -0.14
N HIS A 559 17.25 13.06 -0.43
CA HIS A 559 17.11 12.00 -1.43
C HIS A 559 16.16 10.88 -0.97
N PHE A 560 16.17 10.49 0.30
CA PHE A 560 15.17 9.55 0.82
C PHE A 560 13.76 10.14 0.81
N THR A 561 13.61 11.44 1.08
CA THR A 561 12.32 12.13 0.98
C THR A 561 11.81 12.14 -0.46
N GLU A 562 12.69 12.36 -1.45
CA GLU A 562 12.32 12.26 -2.86
C GLU A 562 11.80 10.85 -3.22
N VAL A 563 12.46 9.79 -2.73
CA VAL A 563 11.96 8.41 -2.93
C VAL A 563 10.64 8.17 -2.20
N LEU A 564 10.44 8.73 -1.00
CA LEU A 564 9.18 8.65 -0.27
C LEU A 564 8.05 9.40 -1.00
N ASP A 565 8.31 10.56 -1.58
CA ASP A 565 7.33 11.31 -2.36
C ASP A 565 6.93 10.59 -3.64
N ILE A 566 7.86 9.81 -4.23
CA ILE A 566 7.54 8.88 -5.30
C ILE A 566 6.72 7.71 -4.73
N PHE A 567 7.15 7.04 -3.66
CA PHE A 567 6.48 5.86 -3.13
C PHE A 567 5.92 6.08 -1.71
N PRO A 568 4.82 6.83 -1.56
CA PRO A 568 4.32 7.25 -0.25
C PRO A 568 3.78 6.09 0.60
N GLY A 569 3.37 4.98 -0.02
CA GLY A 569 2.88 3.80 0.68
C GLY A 569 3.98 2.83 1.13
N GLU A 570 5.26 3.15 0.92
CA GLU A 570 6.38 2.28 1.26
C GLU A 570 6.97 2.61 2.64
N LEU A 571 7.18 1.57 3.45
CA LEU A 571 7.79 1.70 4.78
C LEU A 571 9.31 1.85 4.72
N ALA A 572 9.96 1.38 3.64
CA ALA A 572 11.42 1.37 3.52
C ALA A 572 12.04 2.80 3.54
N PRO A 573 11.54 3.78 2.75
CA PRO A 573 12.02 5.16 2.84
C PRO A 573 11.79 5.80 4.20
N LYS A 574 10.67 5.47 4.88
CA LYS A 574 10.37 5.99 6.23
C LYS A 574 11.37 5.46 7.25
N LEU A 575 11.67 4.17 7.21
CA LEU A 575 12.69 3.58 8.08
C LEU A 575 14.07 4.20 7.83
N ALA A 576 14.44 4.46 6.56
CA ALA A 576 15.70 5.10 6.22
C ALA A 576 15.77 6.56 6.70
N LEU A 577 14.67 7.33 6.56
CA LEU A 577 14.57 8.69 7.09
C LEU A 577 14.68 8.71 8.61
N ALA A 578 13.98 7.81 9.30
CA ALA A 578 14.05 7.68 10.76
C ALA A 578 15.49 7.40 11.24
N ALA A 579 16.15 6.42 10.61
CA ALA A 579 17.53 6.07 10.95
C ALA A 579 18.53 7.20 10.63
N THR A 580 18.31 7.94 9.54
CA THR A 580 19.14 9.08 9.16
C THR A 580 18.98 10.24 10.15
N ALA A 581 17.75 10.56 10.54
CA ALA A 581 17.44 11.57 11.55
C ALA A 581 18.08 11.22 12.91
N GLU A 582 18.01 9.94 13.31
CA GLU A 582 18.65 9.45 14.54
C GLU A 582 20.19 9.60 14.49
N LEU A 583 20.83 9.30 13.37
CA LEU A 583 22.28 9.53 13.19
C LEU A 583 22.65 11.02 13.18
N ALA A 584 21.77 11.86 12.65
CA ALA A 584 21.93 13.31 12.62
C ALA A 584 21.61 13.98 13.97
N ALA A 585 21.03 13.24 14.91
CA ALA A 585 20.51 13.74 16.18
C ALA A 585 19.51 14.89 16.00
N THR A 586 18.64 14.78 14.99
CA THR A 586 17.46 15.65 14.85
C THR A 586 16.29 15.08 15.67
N SER A 587 15.12 15.72 15.65
CA SER A 587 13.90 15.23 16.32
C SER A 587 12.88 14.63 15.33
N ASP A 588 13.28 14.47 14.06
CA ASP A 588 12.40 14.11 12.96
C ASP A 588 12.23 12.58 12.81
N GLU A 589 12.93 11.78 13.62
CA GLU A 589 12.90 10.32 13.57
C GLU A 589 11.61 9.71 14.11
N LEU A 590 11.02 10.34 15.14
CA LEU A 590 9.91 9.78 15.90
C LEU A 590 8.66 9.52 15.06
N PRO A 591 8.18 10.46 14.21
CA PRO A 591 7.00 10.22 13.38
C PRO A 591 7.17 9.04 12.41
N PHE A 592 8.37 8.87 11.85
CA PHE A 592 8.66 7.80 10.91
C PHE A 592 8.82 6.44 11.59
N TYR A 593 9.55 6.36 12.71
CA TYR A 593 9.63 5.12 13.49
C TYR A 593 8.26 4.68 13.98
N ARG A 594 7.43 5.62 14.46
CA ARG A 594 6.04 5.35 14.87
C ARG A 594 5.22 4.76 13.73
N THR A 595 5.22 5.43 12.56
CA THR A 595 4.45 4.97 11.39
C THR A 595 4.87 3.56 10.96
N VAL A 596 6.18 3.30 10.90
CA VAL A 596 6.71 1.99 10.50
C VAL A 596 6.32 0.91 11.52
N TRP A 597 6.51 1.17 12.82
CA TRP A 597 6.22 0.22 13.88
C TRP A 597 4.72 -0.10 13.98
N HIS A 598 3.87 0.92 13.96
CA HIS A 598 2.42 0.75 14.05
C HIS A 598 1.86 0.00 12.84
N THR A 599 2.48 0.15 11.66
CA THR A 599 2.01 -0.52 10.44
C THR A 599 2.51 -1.97 10.36
N ASP A 600 3.77 -2.24 10.69
CA ASP A 600 4.37 -3.57 10.64
C ASP A 600 5.27 -3.85 11.85
N ASN A 601 4.73 -4.60 12.80
CA ASN A 601 5.42 -5.02 14.02
C ASN A 601 6.51 -6.09 13.79
N ASN A 602 6.78 -6.48 12.55
CA ASN A 602 7.97 -7.26 12.20
C ASN A 602 9.19 -6.36 11.93
N SER A 603 9.00 -5.04 11.81
CA SER A 603 10.10 -4.08 11.68
C SER A 603 10.75 -3.80 13.04
N ILE A 604 11.53 -4.76 13.54
CA ILE A 604 12.14 -4.68 14.88
C ILE A 604 13.01 -3.44 15.06
N SER A 605 13.76 -3.02 14.04
CA SER A 605 14.54 -1.78 14.12
C SER A 605 13.68 -0.55 14.45
N ALA A 606 12.44 -0.51 13.96
CA ALA A 606 11.51 0.58 14.24
C ALA A 606 11.01 0.55 15.69
N ALA A 607 10.79 -0.62 16.30
CA ALA A 607 10.43 -0.72 17.71
C ALA A 607 11.51 -0.11 18.61
N PHE A 608 12.76 -0.53 18.41
CA PHE A 608 13.88 -0.07 19.21
C PHE A 608 14.21 1.41 18.94
N GLY A 609 14.12 1.86 17.68
CA GLY A 609 14.24 3.27 17.31
C GLY A 609 13.17 4.15 17.94
N LEU A 610 11.91 3.74 17.88
CA LEU A 610 10.78 4.44 18.50
C LEU A 610 10.95 4.53 20.01
N ALA A 611 11.30 3.43 20.67
CA ALA A 611 11.52 3.40 22.10
C ALA A 611 12.67 4.33 22.55
N ARG A 612 13.74 4.43 21.74
CA ARG A 612 14.82 5.40 22.00
C ARG A 612 14.35 6.83 21.83
N ALA A 613 13.64 7.15 20.75
CA ALA A 613 13.12 8.49 20.52
C ALA A 613 12.16 8.94 21.64
N GLN A 614 11.22 8.07 22.04
CA GLN A 614 10.32 8.30 23.17
C GLN A 614 11.08 8.49 24.50
N SER A 615 12.13 7.70 24.73
CA SER A 615 12.97 7.84 25.93
C SER A 615 13.71 9.18 25.97
N VAL A 616 14.16 9.70 24.82
CA VAL A 616 14.83 11.01 24.70
C VAL A 616 13.85 12.15 25.02
N GLU A 617 12.60 12.05 24.60
CA GLU A 617 11.52 13.00 24.97
C GLU A 617 11.09 12.88 26.44
N GLY A 618 11.58 11.87 27.17
CA GLY A 618 11.25 11.60 28.57
C GLY A 618 10.04 10.67 28.76
N ASP A 619 9.38 10.26 27.68
CA ASP A 619 8.24 9.33 27.69
C ASP A 619 8.70 7.86 27.73
N ARG A 620 9.24 7.47 28.89
CA ARG A 620 9.75 6.11 29.12
C ARG A 620 8.63 5.07 29.20
N GLU A 621 7.43 5.46 29.61
CA GLU A 621 6.29 4.53 29.69
C GLU A 621 5.89 4.08 28.29
N SER A 622 5.75 5.01 27.35
CA SER A 622 5.52 4.66 25.95
C SER A 622 6.67 3.86 25.34
N ALA A 623 7.93 4.18 25.70
CA ALA A 623 9.09 3.41 25.24
C ALA A 623 9.03 1.94 25.67
N VAL A 624 8.63 1.69 26.93
CA VAL A 624 8.46 0.33 27.45
C VAL A 624 7.28 -0.37 26.77
N ASN A 625 6.14 0.32 26.60
CA ASN A 625 4.98 -0.25 25.91
C ASN A 625 5.33 -0.64 24.46
N THR A 626 6.07 0.20 23.74
CA THR A 626 6.57 -0.10 22.39
C THR A 626 7.43 -1.37 22.37
N LEU A 627 8.38 -1.50 23.30
CA LEU A 627 9.22 -2.70 23.41
C LEU A 627 8.42 -3.93 23.83
N ASP A 628 7.34 -3.72 24.59
CA ASP A 628 6.45 -4.78 25.03
C ASP A 628 5.57 -5.34 23.89
N GLU A 629 5.38 -4.58 22.81
CA GLU A 629 4.69 -5.02 21.61
C GLU A 629 5.56 -5.91 20.69
N VAL A 630 6.88 -6.02 20.96
CA VAL A 630 7.77 -6.90 20.20
C VAL A 630 7.25 -8.35 20.30
N PRO A 631 6.96 -9.03 19.17
CA PRO A 631 6.35 -10.36 19.19
C PRO A 631 7.23 -11.39 19.91
N ALA A 632 6.61 -12.26 20.71
CA ALA A 632 7.30 -13.34 21.42
C ALA A 632 8.01 -14.34 20.50
N ALA A 633 7.57 -14.46 19.24
CA ALA A 633 8.22 -15.28 18.22
C ALA A 633 9.51 -14.65 17.65
N SER A 634 9.78 -13.37 17.93
CA SER A 634 10.99 -12.69 17.47
C SER A 634 12.20 -13.16 18.26
N ARG A 635 13.32 -13.40 17.58
CA ARG A 635 14.63 -13.66 18.22
C ARG A 635 15.11 -12.48 19.09
N HIS A 636 14.52 -11.29 18.90
CA HIS A 636 14.87 -10.08 19.64
C HIS A 636 13.94 -9.83 20.84
N PHE A 637 13.00 -10.73 21.13
CA PHE A 637 12.06 -10.60 22.25
C PHE A 637 12.76 -10.48 23.60
N THR A 638 13.71 -11.37 23.88
CA THR A 638 14.52 -11.33 25.12
C THR A 638 15.23 -10.00 25.26
N THR A 639 15.90 -9.54 24.20
CA THR A 639 16.57 -8.23 24.19
C THR A 639 15.60 -7.10 24.44
N ALA A 640 14.39 -7.12 23.85
CA ALA A 640 13.38 -6.08 24.08
C ALA A 640 12.92 -6.01 25.55
N ARG A 641 12.73 -7.16 26.21
CA ARG A 641 12.38 -7.21 27.65
C ARG A 641 13.50 -6.66 28.53
N LEU A 642 14.73 -7.05 28.22
CA LEU A 642 15.92 -6.55 28.91
C LEU A 642 16.10 -5.04 28.70
N THR A 643 15.94 -4.55 27.47
CA THR A 643 15.97 -3.12 27.14
C THR A 643 14.88 -2.37 27.91
N SER A 644 13.67 -2.91 28.00
CA SER A 644 12.57 -2.29 28.77
C SER A 644 12.93 -2.11 30.25
N ALA A 645 13.52 -3.14 30.87
CA ALA A 645 13.99 -3.05 32.25
C ALA A 645 15.09 -1.99 32.42
N VAL A 646 16.03 -1.89 31.47
CA VAL A 646 17.07 -0.86 31.49
C VAL A 646 16.47 0.54 31.29
N THR A 647 15.52 0.72 30.37
CA THR A 647 14.85 2.01 30.11
C THR A 647 14.12 2.55 31.35
N LEU A 648 13.50 1.68 32.16
CA LEU A 648 12.81 2.07 33.39
C LEU A 648 13.76 2.62 34.45
N LEU A 649 14.96 2.05 34.56
CA LEU A 649 15.88 2.26 35.68
C LEU A 649 17.03 3.23 35.36
N SER A 650 17.54 3.21 34.14
CA SER A 650 18.81 3.85 33.79
C SER A 650 18.75 5.37 33.91
N GLY A 651 19.79 5.95 34.53
CA GLY A 651 19.99 7.40 34.65
C GLY A 651 19.06 8.13 35.62
N ARG A 652 18.39 7.41 36.52
CA ARG A 652 17.41 7.98 37.47
C ARG A 652 17.90 7.91 38.91
N SER A 653 17.52 8.92 39.69
CA SER A 653 17.78 8.93 41.14
C SER A 653 16.68 8.18 41.91
N ALA A 654 16.98 7.82 43.15
CA ALA A 654 16.03 7.17 44.06
C ALA A 654 14.74 7.98 44.27
N HIS A 655 14.79 9.31 44.17
CA HIS A 655 13.62 10.20 44.29
C HIS A 655 12.69 10.17 43.07
N GLU A 656 13.23 9.87 41.88
CA GLU A 656 12.45 9.87 40.66
C GLU A 656 11.70 8.55 40.46
N LEU A 657 12.26 7.45 40.96
CA LEU A 657 11.76 6.09 40.76
C LEU A 657 10.60 5.74 41.70
N SER A 658 9.54 5.15 41.15
CA SER A 658 8.49 4.52 41.96
C SER A 658 8.80 3.05 42.24
N GLU A 659 8.27 2.51 43.34
CA GLU A 659 8.35 1.07 43.64
C GLU A 659 7.76 0.23 42.50
N GLU A 660 6.67 0.70 41.89
CA GLU A 660 6.01 0.04 40.75
C GLU A 660 6.95 -0.09 39.55
N GLN A 661 7.69 0.96 39.19
CA GLN A 661 8.65 0.92 38.08
C GLN A 661 9.79 -0.07 38.33
N ILE A 662 10.28 -0.15 39.58
CA ILE A 662 11.31 -1.11 39.98
C ILE A 662 10.78 -2.55 39.88
N ARG A 663 9.55 -2.78 40.32
CA ARG A 663 8.87 -4.08 40.21
C ARG A 663 8.62 -4.47 38.76
N ASP A 664 8.21 -3.53 37.94
CA ASP A 664 7.99 -3.74 36.51
C ASP A 664 9.26 -4.12 35.77
N ALA A 665 10.39 -3.51 36.12
CA ALA A 665 11.69 -3.92 35.62
C ALA A 665 12.06 -5.33 36.12
N ALA A 666 11.81 -5.64 37.40
CA ALA A 666 12.06 -6.96 37.96
C ALA A 666 11.23 -8.06 37.30
N HIS A 667 9.93 -7.86 37.11
CA HIS A 667 9.03 -8.86 36.50
C HIS A 667 9.46 -9.21 35.07
N ARG A 668 9.91 -8.22 34.28
CA ARG A 668 10.42 -8.46 32.92
C ARG A 668 11.67 -9.33 32.90
N VAL A 669 12.55 -9.17 33.89
CA VAL A 669 13.78 -9.95 34.01
C VAL A 669 13.52 -11.33 34.62
N GLU A 670 12.59 -11.43 35.57
CA GLU A 670 12.22 -12.69 36.24
C GLU A 670 11.57 -13.69 35.29
N ALA A 671 10.86 -13.21 34.27
CA ALA A 671 10.26 -14.05 33.25
C ALA A 671 11.28 -14.72 32.31
N LEU A 672 12.55 -14.31 32.35
CA LEU A 672 13.62 -14.80 31.48
C LEU A 672 14.48 -15.83 32.23
N PRO A 673 14.92 -16.91 31.55
CA PRO A 673 15.79 -17.90 32.19
C PRO A 673 17.21 -17.34 32.37
N ASP A 674 17.87 -17.73 33.46
CA ASP A 674 19.23 -17.29 33.80
C ASP A 674 20.30 -17.68 32.75
N SER A 675 19.96 -18.57 31.81
CA SER A 675 20.83 -18.97 30.70
C SER A 675 20.89 -17.94 29.56
N GLU A 676 19.93 -17.02 29.49
CA GLU A 676 19.92 -15.99 28.44
C GLU A 676 21.05 -14.97 28.65
N PRO A 677 21.74 -14.55 27.57
CA PRO A 677 22.76 -13.51 27.66
C PRO A 677 22.20 -12.23 28.30
N ARG A 678 23.03 -11.56 29.10
CA ARG A 678 22.71 -10.29 29.79
C ARG A 678 21.62 -10.35 30.87
N VAL A 679 21.00 -11.50 31.16
CA VAL A 679 20.06 -11.61 32.28
C VAL A 679 20.75 -11.35 33.62
N LEU A 680 21.91 -11.96 33.86
CA LEU A 680 22.63 -11.82 35.14
C LEU A 680 23.05 -10.38 35.46
N GLN A 681 23.58 -9.65 34.48
CA GLN A 681 23.97 -8.25 34.66
C GLN A 681 22.76 -7.33 34.88
N ILE A 682 21.64 -7.57 34.19
CA ILE A 682 20.43 -6.76 34.38
C ILE A 682 19.72 -7.12 35.71
N ARG A 683 19.77 -8.37 36.17
CA ARG A 683 19.36 -8.73 37.54
C ARG A 683 20.18 -7.96 38.58
N ALA A 684 21.49 -7.87 38.40
CA ALA A 684 22.37 -7.09 39.29
C ALA A 684 21.99 -5.61 39.26
N LEU A 685 21.70 -5.05 38.08
CA LEU A 685 21.24 -3.66 37.92
C LEU A 685 19.92 -3.42 38.67
N VAL A 686 18.90 -4.24 38.45
CA VAL A 686 17.58 -4.10 39.11
C VAL A 686 17.71 -4.17 40.63
N LEU A 687 18.45 -5.16 41.15
CA LEU A 687 18.66 -5.32 42.59
C LEU A 687 19.47 -4.15 43.19
N GLY A 688 20.48 -3.67 42.46
CA GLY A 688 21.26 -2.50 42.86
C GLY A 688 20.40 -1.24 42.93
N THR A 689 19.59 -0.98 41.91
CA THR A 689 18.68 0.17 41.89
C THR A 689 17.62 0.08 42.99
N ALA A 690 17.07 -1.12 43.26
CA ALA A 690 16.14 -1.32 44.36
C ALA A 690 16.81 -1.06 45.73
N MET A 691 18.07 -1.44 45.89
CA MET A 691 18.86 -1.21 47.11
C MET A 691 19.09 0.29 47.32
N ASP A 692 19.46 1.02 46.26
CA ASP A 692 19.67 2.47 46.33
C ASP A 692 18.35 3.20 46.62
N TRP A 693 17.25 2.78 46.00
CA TRP A 693 15.90 3.33 46.25
C TRP A 693 15.45 3.17 47.71
N MET A 694 15.80 2.04 48.33
CA MET A 694 15.49 1.73 49.73
C MET A 694 16.20 2.62 50.76
N CYS A 695 17.27 3.31 50.39
CA CYS A 695 17.94 4.26 51.30
C CYS A 695 17.01 5.42 51.68
N GLU A 696 16.03 5.73 50.84
CA GLU A 696 15.17 6.91 50.97
C GLU A 696 13.68 6.57 51.01
N ASN A 697 13.31 5.32 50.71
CA ASN A 697 11.93 4.87 50.58
C ASN A 697 11.67 3.57 51.33
N THR A 698 10.40 3.32 51.68
CA THR A 698 9.95 2.07 52.30
C THR A 698 9.21 1.21 51.28
N ALA A 699 9.63 -0.05 51.12
CA ALA A 699 8.96 -1.00 50.26
C ALA A 699 7.60 -1.43 50.84
N SER A 700 6.60 -1.55 49.97
CA SER A 700 5.29 -2.11 50.29
C SER A 700 5.19 -3.62 50.01
N THR A 701 6.14 -4.15 49.22
CA THR A 701 6.15 -5.55 48.75
C THR A 701 7.12 -6.42 49.55
N ASN A 702 6.88 -7.74 49.57
CA ASN A 702 7.70 -8.66 50.37
C ASN A 702 9.00 -9.12 49.68
N HIS A 703 9.08 -9.12 48.35
CA HIS A 703 10.26 -9.61 47.61
C HIS A 703 10.43 -8.95 46.24
N ILE A 704 11.65 -9.04 45.69
CA ILE A 704 12.01 -8.68 44.33
C ILE A 704 13.04 -9.68 43.79
N LEU A 705 12.82 -10.22 42.59
CA LEU A 705 13.70 -11.23 41.94
C LEU A 705 14.04 -12.43 42.85
N GLY A 706 13.09 -12.85 43.69
CA GLY A 706 13.25 -13.95 44.67
C GLY A 706 13.93 -13.58 45.99
N PHE A 707 14.37 -12.33 46.18
CA PHE A 707 15.00 -11.86 47.43
C PHE A 707 14.03 -11.02 48.26
N PRO A 708 14.04 -11.10 49.61
CA PRO A 708 13.20 -10.25 50.45
C PRO A 708 13.45 -8.77 50.15
N PHE A 709 12.39 -7.97 50.00
CA PHE A 709 12.48 -6.53 49.72
C PHE A 709 12.81 -5.76 51.01
N THR A 710 14.00 -6.03 51.53
CA THR A 710 14.57 -5.47 52.74
C THR A 710 16.03 -5.15 52.46
N GLU A 711 16.64 -4.26 53.25
CA GLU A 711 18.03 -3.87 53.04
C GLU A 711 18.95 -5.11 53.05
N HIS A 712 18.70 -6.01 54.00
CA HIS A 712 19.42 -7.28 54.10
C HIS A 712 19.22 -8.18 52.87
N GLY A 713 17.96 -8.37 52.43
CA GLY A 713 17.63 -9.24 51.30
C GLY A 713 18.16 -8.72 49.96
N LEU A 714 18.09 -7.41 49.72
CA LEU A 714 18.63 -6.78 48.52
C LEU A 714 20.16 -6.86 48.48
N ARG A 715 20.84 -6.60 49.61
CA ARG A 715 22.30 -6.76 49.72
C ARG A 715 22.73 -8.20 49.45
N LEU A 716 21.98 -9.18 49.94
CA LEU A 716 22.22 -10.60 49.66
C LEU A 716 22.04 -10.92 48.16
N GLY A 717 21.00 -10.35 47.54
CA GLY A 717 20.74 -10.51 46.11
C GLY A 717 21.80 -9.88 45.21
N VAL A 718 22.25 -8.67 45.53
CA VAL A 718 23.34 -8.00 44.83
C VAL A 718 24.65 -8.77 45.00
N GLU A 719 24.99 -9.21 46.23
CA GLU A 719 26.16 -10.06 46.48
C GLU A 719 26.12 -11.34 45.63
N ALA A 720 24.99 -12.05 45.63
CA ALA A 720 24.81 -13.29 44.86
C ALA A 720 24.99 -13.04 43.36
N SER A 721 24.43 -11.95 42.83
CA SER A 721 24.51 -11.58 41.41
C SER A 721 25.94 -11.24 41.01
N LEU A 722 26.65 -10.43 41.80
CA LEU A 722 28.05 -10.07 41.58
C LEU A 722 28.98 -11.30 41.65
N ARG A 723 28.75 -12.21 42.60
CA ARG A 723 29.49 -13.49 42.66
C ARG A 723 29.20 -14.38 41.46
N SER A 724 27.98 -14.34 40.93
CA SER A 724 27.63 -15.07 39.71
C SER A 724 28.38 -14.50 38.51
N LEU A 725 28.36 -13.17 38.33
CA LEU A 725 29.12 -12.47 37.29
C LEU A 725 30.63 -12.75 37.40
N ALA A 726 31.18 -12.77 38.62
CA ALA A 726 32.61 -13.06 38.83
C ALA A 726 33.03 -14.47 38.36
N ARG A 727 32.12 -15.45 38.37
CA ARG A 727 32.40 -16.81 37.88
C ARG A 727 32.52 -16.88 36.35
N VAL A 728 31.86 -15.98 35.63
CA VAL A 728 31.82 -15.93 34.16
C VAL A 728 32.63 -14.78 33.57
N ALA A 729 33.27 -13.96 34.42
CA ALA A 729 34.08 -12.84 33.99
C ALA A 729 35.26 -13.31 33.09
N PRO A 730 35.49 -12.66 31.93
CA PRO A 730 36.49 -13.09 30.96
C PRO A 730 37.92 -12.81 31.42
N SER A 731 38.12 -11.87 32.35
CA SER A 731 39.43 -11.48 32.86
C SER A 731 39.54 -11.71 34.37
N GLN A 732 40.72 -12.16 34.83
CA GLN A 732 40.98 -12.33 36.25
C GLN A 732 40.93 -11.01 37.02
N ALA A 733 41.34 -9.90 36.39
CA ALA A 733 41.28 -8.58 36.99
C ALA A 733 39.83 -8.16 37.30
N HIS A 734 38.92 -8.30 36.33
CA HIS A 734 37.51 -7.99 36.52
C HIS A 734 36.83 -8.93 37.52
N ARG A 735 37.19 -10.22 37.49
CA ARG A 735 36.75 -11.19 38.51
C ARG A 735 37.07 -10.70 39.93
N TYR A 736 38.29 -10.20 40.17
CA TYR A 736 38.66 -9.67 41.50
C TYR A 736 37.84 -8.42 41.84
N ALA A 737 37.67 -7.49 40.90
CA ALA A 737 36.84 -6.30 41.11
C ALA A 737 35.40 -6.64 41.52
N LEU A 738 34.76 -7.59 40.82
CA LEU A 738 33.42 -8.07 41.15
C LEU A 738 33.36 -8.76 42.52
N VAL A 739 34.39 -9.54 42.89
CA VAL A 739 34.48 -10.16 44.22
C VAL A 739 34.62 -9.11 45.31
N ASP A 740 35.41 -8.07 45.10
CA ASP A 740 35.58 -6.97 46.04
C ASP A 740 34.29 -6.18 46.21
N MET A 741 33.58 -5.87 45.11
CA MET A 741 32.25 -5.26 45.17
C MET A 741 31.25 -6.16 45.93
N ALA A 742 31.25 -7.47 45.67
CA ALA A 742 30.39 -8.41 46.37
C ALA A 742 30.69 -8.46 47.89
N ASN A 743 31.95 -8.35 48.28
CA ASN A 743 32.36 -8.29 49.68
C ASN A 743 31.94 -6.97 50.35
N ASN A 744 31.96 -5.85 49.63
CA ASN A 744 31.54 -4.55 50.15
C ASN A 744 30.03 -4.45 50.37
N VAL A 745 29.23 -5.07 49.49
CA VAL A 745 27.76 -5.04 49.58
C VAL A 745 27.21 -6.07 50.56
N ARG A 746 27.96 -7.16 50.83
CA ARG A 746 27.61 -8.25 51.74
C ARG A 746 26.94 -7.71 53.03
N PRO A 747 25.76 -8.21 53.40
CA PRO A 747 25.12 -7.82 54.64
C PRO A 747 25.93 -8.31 55.85
N THR A 748 26.02 -7.49 56.90
CA THR A 748 26.64 -7.90 58.16
C THR A 748 25.85 -9.05 58.78
N SER A 749 26.52 -10.19 59.00
CA SER A 749 25.89 -11.32 59.68
C SER A 749 25.69 -10.97 61.16
N THR A 750 24.45 -10.92 61.63
CA THR A 750 24.15 -10.87 63.06
C THR A 750 24.30 -12.28 63.64
N PHE A 751 25.55 -12.68 63.89
CA PHE A 751 25.87 -13.82 64.74
C PHE A 751 26.42 -13.34 66.08
#